data_AF-A0A7K2WHY1-F1
#
_entry.id   AF-A0A7K2WHY1-F1
#
_cell.length_a   1.000
_cell.length_b   1.000
_cell.length_c   1.000
_cell.angle_alpha   90.00
_cell.angle_beta   90.00
_cell.angle_gamma   90.00
#
_symmetry.space_group_name_H-M   'P 1'
#
loop_
_entity.id
_entity.type
_entity.pdbx_description
1 polymer ?
#
loop_
_entity_poly.entity_id
_entity_poly.type
_entity_poly.pdbx_seq_one_letter_code
_entity_poly.pdbx_strand_id
1 'polypeptide(L)'
;MSIHHTNPRPRNSAVTAALLLALTGAASYGIAAPLPAHAATALLQAETATLTGGARVETEHSGYTGTGYVGGYTDANRGATAAYTVQSTHTGNGSVRIRYANGNGAAKTLTLVRGTASQQVTLPATNGWTTWATVNVPVAFTQGANPLALKFGAADSGNVNVDSLTAVTPDTTTQPGSAEAEGAVLAGGAVVENEHAGYTGTGYVGGLTDANRGRASLTTTVQSAYAGAGTVTVRYANGNGAAKTLTLTAGGTASGVNLPATSGWTSWATVDVPVTFTQGANTLTLAFTNNDSGNVNIDSVKANTPTTPTDPGPPAPGGVGATLPFTTYEAESGTFKGSSIGPDRTYLTVASEASGRKAVKLTQAGDYVEVKLTKPANAINLRYSLPDSGDGRGIDATLSAYADGAALPDLQLTSRYAWVYGAYPYTNNPGEGQAHRFFDESRASFGRTLPAGTVLRLQKDTGDTAASYTIDLVEAEETGAVGTLPSGYVSAGTLGVTPNDNQDDTAALNTALNTAKSQGRGLFLPAGTYNISDHVNLSGVKLRGAGVWYTVLRGTGLKGGLFGRGGTSTVENLMIDGQNNVRDDAAGQAAVEGDFGTGSVIKNVWIQHTKVGLWISAPTDGLTAGDLRIRNTFADGVNLHGAVRNTVISNSSLRGTGDDALAMWSDGAAVTNSAFRNNTVQLPTLANGAAVYGGSGNSVENNLISDTVVAAAGITVSTRFGDPFSGTTTVSGNLLRRTGSMEVNWNSKLGALWVYADRYDITQPVVLTNNTVEDSTYSGLLISWQRVVSDLRVNGLTINQTGLHGIEGNAAGSGSFSNTKVTSTAGAPLNMTGGFAIQRGTGNSGW
;
A
#
# COMPACT_ATOMS: atom_id res chain seq x y z
N MET A 1 -16.50 -44.91 -2.65
CA MET A 1 -16.02 -46.03 -3.47
C MET A 1 -14.50 -46.09 -3.29
N SER A 2 -14.02 -47.07 -2.51
CA SER A 2 -12.61 -47.25 -2.11
C SER A 2 -11.72 -47.73 -3.24
N ILE A 3 -10.44 -47.36 -3.24
CA ILE A 3 -9.33 -48.28 -3.53
C ILE A 3 -8.11 -47.94 -2.64
N HIS A 4 -7.72 -48.91 -1.82
CA HIS A 4 -6.50 -49.01 -1.01
C HIS A 4 -5.34 -49.58 -1.83
N HIS A 5 -4.09 -49.28 -1.47
CA HIS A 5 -3.02 -50.29 -1.41
C HIS A 5 -1.97 -49.92 -0.35
N THR A 6 -1.58 -50.93 0.44
CA THR A 6 -0.72 -50.88 1.63
C THR A 6 0.50 -51.81 1.46
N ASN A 7 1.68 -51.32 1.89
CA ASN A 7 2.82 -52.00 2.60
C ASN A 7 3.56 -53.23 1.98
N PRO A 8 4.73 -53.71 2.52
CA PRO A 8 5.54 -53.33 3.71
C PRO A 8 7.11 -53.27 3.54
N ARG A 9 7.82 -52.94 4.65
CA ARG A 9 9.29 -53.06 4.90
C ARG A 9 9.77 -54.53 5.08
N PRO A 10 11.09 -54.83 5.25
CA PRO A 10 11.70 -54.88 6.61
C PRO A 10 13.20 -54.49 6.74
N ARG A 11 13.63 -54.33 8.01
CA ARG A 11 14.99 -54.14 8.54
C ARG A 11 15.72 -55.48 8.81
N ASN A 12 17.06 -55.45 8.87
CA ASN A 12 17.99 -56.12 9.84
C ASN A 12 19.41 -56.19 9.22
N SER A 13 20.58 -56.31 9.86
CA SER A 13 21.22 -56.04 11.17
C SER A 13 22.62 -56.71 11.12
N ALA A 14 23.57 -56.31 12.00
CA ALA A 14 24.90 -56.91 12.35
C ALA A 14 26.14 -56.38 11.56
N VAL A 15 27.11 -55.64 12.16
CA VAL A 15 28.16 -55.94 13.19
C VAL A 15 29.21 -56.94 12.64
N THR A 16 30.51 -56.60 12.53
CA THR A 16 31.57 -56.76 13.57
C THR A 16 32.91 -56.10 13.15
N ALA A 17 33.74 -55.76 14.15
CA ALA A 17 34.96 -54.93 14.18
C ALA A 17 36.31 -55.65 13.94
N ALA A 18 37.39 -54.86 13.72
CA ALA A 18 38.84 -55.05 14.03
C ALA A 18 39.70 -54.16 13.08
N LEU A 19 40.84 -53.52 13.37
CA LEU A 19 41.76 -53.38 14.50
C LEU A 19 42.70 -52.17 14.21
N LEU A 20 43.22 -51.55 15.28
CA LEU A 20 44.28 -50.52 15.41
C LEU A 20 45.57 -50.76 14.56
N LEU A 21 46.22 -49.72 14.01
CA LEU A 21 47.29 -48.89 14.67
C LEU A 21 48.10 -48.02 13.65
N ALA A 22 48.22 -46.72 13.99
CA ALA A 22 49.29 -45.73 13.75
C ALA A 22 50.07 -45.63 12.41
N LEU A 23 49.98 -44.46 11.77
CA LEU A 23 51.17 -43.65 11.44
C LEU A 23 50.79 -42.16 11.29
N THR A 24 51.50 -41.33 12.05
CA THR A 24 51.47 -39.88 12.10
C THR A 24 51.84 -39.26 10.75
N GLY A 25 50.96 -38.43 10.18
CA GLY A 25 51.25 -37.53 9.07
C GLY A 25 50.67 -36.16 9.37
N ALA A 26 51.53 -35.21 9.72
CA ALA A 26 51.16 -33.82 9.98
C ALA A 26 50.57 -33.19 8.71
N ALA A 27 49.27 -32.90 8.72
CA ALA A 27 48.66 -31.95 7.81
C ALA A 27 48.64 -30.59 8.51
N SER A 28 49.61 -29.76 8.16
CA SER A 28 49.65 -28.34 8.49
C SER A 28 48.36 -27.65 8.02
N TYR A 29 47.52 -27.22 8.97
CA TYR A 29 46.52 -26.20 8.73
C TYR A 29 47.26 -24.92 8.36
N GLY A 30 47.37 -24.63 7.06
CA GLY A 30 47.74 -23.32 6.58
C GLY A 30 46.67 -22.35 7.04
N ILE A 31 46.97 -21.55 8.05
CA ILE A 31 46.15 -20.40 8.44
C ILE A 31 46.22 -19.45 7.25
N ALA A 32 45.17 -19.39 6.44
CA ALA A 32 45.06 -18.38 5.40
C ALA A 32 45.10 -17.01 6.09
N ALA A 33 46.03 -16.15 5.69
CA ALA A 33 46.11 -14.79 6.23
C ALA A 33 44.76 -14.09 6.01
N PRO A 34 44.22 -13.37 7.02
CA PRO A 34 42.98 -12.62 6.84
C PRO A 34 43.17 -11.57 5.74
N LEU A 35 42.21 -11.50 4.83
CA LEU A 35 42.18 -10.48 3.79
C LEU A 35 42.17 -9.08 4.43
N PRO A 36 42.82 -8.07 3.83
CA PRO A 36 42.77 -6.70 4.32
C PRO A 36 41.32 -6.19 4.34
N ALA A 37 40.88 -5.74 5.52
CA ALA A 37 39.55 -5.18 5.75
C ALA A 37 39.54 -3.69 5.43
N HIS A 38 38.51 -3.24 4.70
CA HIS A 38 38.37 -1.85 4.26
C HIS A 38 37.03 -1.25 4.71
N ALA A 39 37.02 0.07 4.95
CA ALA A 39 35.84 0.81 5.41
C ALA A 39 34.68 0.84 4.39
N ALA A 40 33.49 1.15 4.90
CA ALA A 40 32.17 1.18 4.25
C ALA A 40 32.08 1.93 2.89
N THR A 41 32.98 2.88 2.65
CA THR A 41 33.11 3.65 1.40
C THR A 41 34.57 3.88 1.04
N ALA A 42 35.35 2.80 0.91
CA ALA A 42 36.74 2.87 0.44
C ALA A 42 36.85 2.61 -1.07
N LEU A 43 37.71 3.38 -1.75
CA LEU A 43 38.25 3.02 -3.06
C LEU A 43 39.28 1.91 -2.86
N LEU A 44 38.95 0.70 -3.32
CA LEU A 44 39.80 -0.47 -3.28
C LEU A 44 40.59 -0.54 -4.58
N GLN A 45 41.87 -0.23 -4.50
CA GLN A 45 42.79 -0.41 -5.63
C GLN A 45 42.89 -1.90 -5.96
N ALA A 46 42.76 -2.28 -7.23
CA ALA A 46 42.69 -3.69 -7.57
C ALA A 46 44.01 -4.41 -7.27
N GLU A 47 45.13 -3.70 -7.38
CA GLU A 47 46.47 -4.20 -7.08
C GLU A 47 46.72 -4.48 -5.60
N THR A 48 45.84 -4.04 -4.69
CA THR A 48 45.91 -4.37 -3.25
C THR A 48 45.07 -5.59 -2.88
N ALA A 49 44.34 -6.17 -3.85
CA ALA A 49 43.58 -7.38 -3.66
C ALA A 49 44.48 -8.60 -3.43
N THR A 50 43.92 -9.65 -2.85
CA THR A 50 44.59 -10.96 -2.88
C THR A 50 44.39 -11.59 -4.25
N LEU A 51 45.48 -11.67 -5.02
CA LEU A 51 45.49 -12.15 -6.40
C LEU A 51 45.87 -13.64 -6.46
N THR A 52 45.07 -14.43 -7.18
CA THR A 52 45.33 -15.87 -7.39
C THR A 52 44.96 -16.29 -8.82
N GLY A 53 45.31 -17.53 -9.20
CA GLY A 53 44.84 -18.14 -10.45
C GLY A 53 45.35 -17.48 -11.74
N GLY A 54 46.43 -16.69 -11.65
CA GLY A 54 47.03 -15.98 -12.78
C GLY A 54 46.65 -14.50 -12.90
N ALA A 55 45.78 -13.98 -12.03
CA ALA A 55 45.59 -12.54 -11.85
C ALA A 55 46.90 -11.90 -11.33
N ARG A 56 47.30 -10.77 -11.92
CA ARG A 56 48.54 -10.07 -11.55
C ARG A 56 48.44 -8.57 -11.78
N VAL A 57 49.29 -7.82 -11.07
CA VAL A 57 49.41 -6.37 -11.23
C VAL A 57 50.18 -6.05 -12.51
N GLU A 58 49.67 -5.08 -13.26
CA GLU A 58 50.17 -4.61 -14.56
C GLU A 58 50.12 -3.08 -14.63
N THR A 59 50.90 -2.49 -15.54
CA THR A 59 51.11 -1.02 -15.59
C THR A 59 51.28 -0.48 -17.02
N GLU A 60 51.22 -1.33 -18.04
CA GLU A 60 51.53 -0.98 -19.42
C GLU A 60 50.48 -0.08 -20.09
N HIS A 61 49.26 -0.05 -19.56
CA HIS A 61 48.20 0.85 -20.02
C HIS A 61 47.99 1.99 -19.02
N SER A 62 48.16 3.24 -19.45
CA SER A 62 48.01 4.41 -18.58
C SER A 62 46.54 4.73 -18.23
N GLY A 63 46.35 5.54 -17.18
CA GLY A 63 45.04 6.05 -16.76
C GLY A 63 44.36 5.28 -15.63
N TYR A 64 45.01 4.24 -15.08
CA TYR A 64 44.59 3.60 -13.82
C TYR A 64 44.82 4.52 -12.61
N THR A 65 44.15 4.23 -11.51
CA THR A 65 44.36 4.85 -10.19
C THR A 65 45.34 4.00 -9.37
N GLY A 66 45.99 4.60 -8.37
CA GLY A 66 46.96 3.87 -7.55
C GLY A 66 48.29 3.63 -8.28
N THR A 67 48.84 2.44 -8.10
CA THR A 67 50.18 2.04 -8.59
C THR A 67 50.14 1.08 -9.77
N GLY A 68 49.00 0.45 -10.04
CA GLY A 68 48.79 -0.44 -11.19
C GLY A 68 47.31 -0.77 -11.39
N TYR A 69 47.04 -1.78 -12.22
CA TYR A 69 45.74 -2.44 -12.31
C TYR A 69 45.93 -3.96 -12.31
N VAL A 70 44.85 -4.72 -12.18
CA VAL A 70 44.87 -6.18 -12.26
C VAL A 70 44.44 -6.64 -13.64
N GLY A 71 45.37 -7.31 -14.33
CA GLY A 71 45.12 -8.05 -15.55
C GLY A 71 45.30 -9.56 -15.34
N GLY A 72 45.61 -10.27 -16.42
CA GLY A 72 45.87 -11.72 -16.38
C GLY A 72 44.63 -12.61 -16.46
N TYR A 73 43.43 -12.06 -16.69
CA TYR A 73 42.19 -12.80 -16.94
C TYR A 73 42.14 -13.42 -18.37
N THR A 74 43.22 -14.06 -18.80
CA THR A 74 43.36 -14.70 -20.11
C THR A 74 42.87 -16.13 -20.08
N ASP A 75 42.51 -16.74 -21.21
CA ASP A 75 42.01 -18.12 -21.28
C ASP A 75 42.92 -19.17 -20.60
N ALA A 76 44.24 -18.97 -20.63
CA ALA A 76 45.22 -19.83 -19.93
C ALA A 76 45.12 -19.77 -18.39
N ASN A 77 44.48 -18.72 -17.86
CA ASN A 77 44.36 -18.40 -16.43
C ASN A 77 42.90 -18.44 -15.98
N ARG A 78 42.11 -19.40 -16.49
CA ARG A 78 40.74 -19.65 -15.99
C ARG A 78 40.80 -19.91 -14.49
N GLY A 79 40.03 -19.16 -13.72
CA GLY A 79 40.09 -19.13 -12.26
C GLY A 79 40.88 -17.97 -11.67
N ALA A 80 41.53 -17.12 -12.48
CA ALA A 80 42.14 -15.87 -12.06
C ALA A 80 41.16 -15.05 -11.20
N THR A 81 41.58 -14.66 -10.00
CA THR A 81 40.71 -14.04 -9.00
C THR A 81 41.42 -12.89 -8.28
N ALA A 82 40.72 -11.76 -8.14
CA ALA A 82 41.07 -10.67 -7.25
C ALA A 82 40.05 -10.60 -6.10
N ALA A 83 40.49 -10.84 -4.87
CA ALA A 83 39.63 -10.94 -3.68
C ALA A 83 39.85 -9.78 -2.68
N TYR A 84 38.74 -9.32 -2.09
CA TYR A 84 38.63 -8.19 -1.17
C TYR A 84 37.76 -8.58 0.04
N THR A 85 37.89 -7.83 1.14
CA THR A 85 36.90 -7.83 2.22
C THR A 85 36.41 -6.42 2.48
N VAL A 86 35.09 -6.22 2.36
CA VAL A 86 34.41 -4.94 2.60
C VAL A 86 33.70 -4.98 3.95
N GLN A 87 33.95 -4.02 4.82
CA GLN A 87 33.21 -3.88 6.07
C GLN A 87 31.94 -3.07 5.85
N SER A 88 30.79 -3.61 6.24
CA SER A 88 29.52 -2.91 6.27
C SER A 88 29.09 -2.69 7.72
N THR A 89 28.68 -1.48 8.07
CA THR A 89 28.19 -1.18 9.43
C THR A 89 26.75 -1.66 9.65
N HIS A 90 26.01 -1.94 8.57
CA HIS A 90 24.61 -2.36 8.59
C HIS A 90 24.34 -3.49 7.59
N THR A 91 23.23 -4.21 7.78
CA THR A 91 22.69 -5.16 6.78
C THR A 91 21.76 -4.40 5.84
N GLY A 92 21.84 -4.64 4.53
CA GLY A 92 20.98 -3.98 3.56
C GLY A 92 21.54 -3.94 2.13
N ASN A 93 20.79 -3.30 1.24
CA ASN A 93 21.18 -3.16 -0.16
C ASN A 93 22.23 -2.04 -0.32
N GLY A 94 23.27 -2.33 -1.09
CA GLY A 94 24.30 -1.40 -1.51
C GLY A 94 24.74 -1.70 -2.96
N SER A 95 25.91 -1.22 -3.36
CA SER A 95 26.48 -1.54 -4.68
C SER A 95 27.99 -1.64 -4.68
N VAL A 96 28.54 -2.28 -5.71
CA VAL A 96 29.96 -2.34 -6.01
C VAL A 96 30.17 -1.76 -7.40
N ARG A 97 30.91 -0.66 -7.48
CA ARG A 97 31.31 -0.03 -8.74
C ARG A 97 32.70 -0.49 -9.13
N ILE A 98 32.81 -1.15 -10.27
CA ILE A 98 34.06 -1.70 -10.80
C ILE A 98 34.57 -0.76 -11.89
N ARG A 99 35.79 -0.23 -11.74
CA ARG A 99 36.50 0.52 -12.80
C ARG A 99 37.37 -0.43 -13.59
N TYR A 100 37.22 -0.42 -14.91
CA TYR A 100 37.85 -1.40 -15.80
C TYR A 100 38.17 -0.80 -17.18
N ALA A 101 39.08 -1.45 -17.91
CA ALA A 101 39.33 -1.21 -19.32
C ALA A 101 39.09 -2.50 -20.12
N ASN A 102 38.44 -2.37 -21.27
CA ASN A 102 38.14 -3.47 -22.18
C ASN A 102 38.38 -3.01 -23.63
N GLY A 103 39.63 -3.08 -24.08
CA GLY A 103 40.02 -2.66 -25.43
C GLY A 103 39.71 -3.68 -26.54
N ASN A 104 38.89 -4.71 -26.29
CA ASN A 104 38.63 -5.78 -27.26
C ASN A 104 37.59 -5.43 -28.34
N GLY A 105 36.94 -4.27 -28.27
CA GLY A 105 35.88 -3.87 -29.22
C GLY A 105 34.54 -4.61 -29.07
N ALA A 106 34.40 -5.52 -28.09
CA ALA A 106 33.14 -6.16 -27.72
C ALA A 106 33.03 -6.29 -26.19
N ALA A 107 31.80 -6.44 -25.68
CA ALA A 107 31.58 -6.68 -24.26
C ALA A 107 32.24 -7.98 -23.79
N LYS A 108 32.84 -7.95 -22.60
CA LYS A 108 33.46 -9.09 -21.92
C LYS A 108 32.79 -9.36 -20.59
N THR A 109 33.10 -10.47 -19.95
CA THR A 109 32.47 -10.88 -18.69
C THR A 109 33.49 -11.36 -17.66
N LEU A 110 33.21 -11.04 -16.40
CA LEU A 110 33.82 -11.63 -15.20
C LEU A 110 32.69 -11.97 -14.21
N THR A 111 32.93 -12.86 -13.26
CA THR A 111 31.96 -13.20 -12.22
C THR A 111 32.33 -12.53 -10.90
N LEU A 112 31.39 -11.78 -10.31
CA LEU A 112 31.49 -11.26 -8.94
C LEU A 112 30.94 -12.32 -7.97
N VAL A 113 31.80 -12.83 -7.08
CA VAL A 113 31.50 -13.83 -6.05
C VAL A 113 31.37 -13.16 -4.68
N ARG A 114 30.36 -13.58 -3.91
CA ARG A 114 30.00 -13.03 -2.59
C ARG A 114 29.60 -14.19 -1.67
N GLY A 115 30.54 -14.73 -0.90
CA GLY A 115 30.30 -15.95 -0.13
C GLY A 115 29.86 -17.12 -1.04
N THR A 116 28.64 -17.63 -0.85
CA THR A 116 28.05 -18.69 -1.68
C THR A 116 27.30 -18.19 -2.93
N ALA A 117 27.07 -16.87 -3.06
CA ALA A 117 26.40 -16.28 -4.20
C ALA A 117 27.39 -15.81 -5.27
N SER A 118 26.98 -15.83 -6.55
CA SER A 118 27.78 -15.32 -7.66
C SER A 118 26.91 -14.68 -8.73
N GLN A 119 27.42 -13.63 -9.38
CA GLN A 119 26.75 -12.92 -10.47
C GLN A 119 27.74 -12.63 -11.58
N GLN A 120 27.40 -13.00 -12.82
CA GLN A 120 28.17 -12.60 -13.99
C GLN A 120 27.97 -11.11 -14.26
N VAL A 121 29.08 -10.40 -14.47
CA VAL A 121 29.16 -8.97 -14.72
C VAL A 121 29.60 -8.75 -16.16
N THR A 122 28.77 -8.06 -16.93
CA THR A 122 29.10 -7.64 -18.29
C THR A 122 29.87 -6.32 -18.25
N LEU A 123 31.01 -6.30 -18.93
CA LEU A 123 31.96 -5.21 -19.05
C LEU A 123 31.99 -4.76 -20.52
N PRO A 124 31.18 -3.76 -20.92
CA PRO A 124 31.18 -3.19 -22.27
C PRO A 124 32.57 -2.84 -22.82
N ALA A 125 32.70 -2.75 -24.14
CA ALA A 125 33.95 -2.31 -24.76
C ALA A 125 34.25 -0.85 -24.39
N THR A 126 35.50 -0.58 -24.04
CA THR A 126 36.02 0.79 -23.88
C THR A 126 36.69 1.23 -25.18
N ASN A 127 36.90 2.54 -25.34
CA ASN A 127 37.60 3.10 -26.50
C ASN A 127 39.12 2.92 -26.36
N GLY A 128 39.57 1.66 -26.36
CA GLY A 128 40.96 1.26 -26.15
C GLY A 128 41.35 0.98 -24.70
N TRP A 129 42.56 0.45 -24.50
CA TRP A 129 43.07 -0.04 -23.22
C TRP A 129 43.49 1.06 -22.23
N THR A 130 43.70 2.30 -22.70
CA THR A 130 43.97 3.46 -21.86
C THR A 130 42.69 4.22 -21.46
N THR A 131 41.53 3.74 -21.90
CA THR A 131 40.22 4.33 -21.59
C THR A 131 39.51 3.45 -20.57
N TRP A 132 39.19 4.03 -19.41
CA TRP A 132 38.61 3.32 -18.27
C TRP A 132 37.14 3.68 -18.10
N ALA A 133 36.28 2.68 -17.97
CA ALA A 133 34.86 2.82 -17.72
C ALA A 133 34.50 2.25 -16.33
N THR A 134 33.26 2.48 -15.89
CA THR A 134 32.75 1.89 -14.66
C THR A 134 31.47 1.11 -14.91
N VAL A 135 31.30 -0.02 -14.26
CA VAL A 135 30.02 -0.73 -14.15
C VAL A 135 29.60 -0.78 -12.69
N ASN A 136 28.32 -0.60 -12.41
CA ASN A 136 27.77 -0.68 -11.05
C ASN A 136 26.98 -1.98 -10.91
N VAL A 137 27.28 -2.75 -9.86
CA VAL A 137 26.65 -4.04 -9.58
C VAL A 137 25.94 -3.94 -8.24
N PRO A 138 24.60 -4.12 -8.18
CA PRO A 138 23.89 -4.11 -6.90
C PRO A 138 24.31 -5.31 -6.03
N VAL A 139 24.49 -5.07 -4.73
CA VAL A 139 24.97 -6.07 -3.77
C VAL A 139 24.20 -5.93 -2.46
N ALA A 140 23.68 -7.03 -1.92
CA ALA A 140 23.20 -7.08 -0.54
C ALA A 140 24.39 -7.33 0.40
N PHE A 141 24.60 -6.42 1.35
CA PHE A 141 25.61 -6.51 2.38
C PHE A 141 25.00 -6.99 3.70
N THR A 142 25.76 -7.79 4.44
CA THR A 142 25.49 -8.12 5.84
C THR A 142 26.32 -7.22 6.75
N GLN A 143 25.83 -6.90 7.95
CA GLN A 143 26.64 -6.21 8.94
C GLN A 143 27.94 -6.98 9.24
N GLY A 144 29.07 -6.28 9.25
CA GLY A 144 30.41 -6.84 9.40
C GLY A 144 31.13 -7.10 8.08
N ALA A 145 31.96 -8.14 8.05
CA ALA A 145 32.85 -8.44 6.93
C ALA A 145 32.11 -9.12 5.77
N ASN A 146 32.22 -8.55 4.57
CA ASN A 146 31.64 -9.09 3.35
C ASN A 146 32.79 -9.46 2.38
N PRO A 147 33.09 -10.77 2.19
CA PRO A 147 34.09 -11.21 1.23
C PRO A 147 33.57 -11.05 -0.20
N LEU A 148 34.32 -10.34 -1.03
CA LEU A 148 34.01 -10.10 -2.44
C LEU A 148 35.16 -10.58 -3.31
N ALA A 149 34.87 -11.21 -4.45
CA ALA A 149 35.92 -11.57 -5.40
C ALA A 149 35.47 -11.39 -6.85
N LEU A 150 36.30 -10.76 -7.68
CA LEU A 150 36.15 -10.79 -9.13
C LEU A 150 36.94 -11.96 -9.68
N LYS A 151 36.23 -12.89 -10.33
CA LYS A 151 36.77 -14.15 -10.81
C LYS A 151 36.54 -14.30 -12.31
N PHE A 152 37.56 -14.74 -13.04
CA PHE A 152 37.40 -15.22 -14.40
C PHE A 152 36.97 -16.69 -14.38
N GLY A 153 35.64 -16.91 -14.35
CA GLY A 153 35.01 -18.22 -14.26
C GLY A 153 34.93 -18.98 -15.58
N ALA A 154 34.40 -20.21 -15.51
CA ALA A 154 34.25 -21.07 -16.68
C ALA A 154 33.26 -20.51 -17.73
N ALA A 155 32.26 -19.73 -17.29
CA ALA A 155 31.27 -19.09 -18.16
C ALA A 155 31.68 -17.69 -18.63
N ASP A 156 32.83 -17.19 -18.19
CA ASP A 156 33.28 -15.84 -18.49
C ASP A 156 34.09 -15.75 -19.78
N SER A 157 34.12 -14.57 -20.38
CA SER A 157 34.85 -14.29 -21.63
C SER A 157 36.17 -13.53 -21.42
N GLY A 158 36.42 -13.04 -20.20
CA GLY A 158 37.75 -12.59 -19.74
C GLY A 158 38.37 -11.46 -20.55
N ASN A 159 39.70 -11.38 -20.53
CA ASN A 159 40.54 -10.40 -21.24
C ASN A 159 40.11 -8.96 -20.97
N VAL A 160 40.13 -8.54 -19.71
CA VAL A 160 39.85 -7.16 -19.27
C VAL A 160 40.88 -6.73 -18.23
N ASN A 161 41.03 -5.42 -18.02
CA ASN A 161 41.85 -4.87 -16.95
C ASN A 161 40.93 -4.30 -15.87
N VAL A 162 41.13 -4.67 -14.62
CA VAL A 162 40.36 -4.17 -13.48
C VAL A 162 41.26 -3.25 -12.68
N ASP A 163 40.87 -1.99 -12.56
CA ASP A 163 41.68 -0.96 -11.91
C ASP A 163 41.28 -0.76 -10.45
N SER A 164 39.98 -0.62 -10.17
CA SER A 164 39.53 -0.38 -8.80
C SER A 164 38.09 -0.81 -8.57
N LEU A 165 37.75 -1.06 -7.30
CA LEU A 165 36.39 -1.28 -6.83
C LEU A 165 36.03 -0.20 -5.82
N THR A 166 34.85 0.38 -5.93
CA THR A 166 34.26 1.21 -4.86
C THR A 166 33.03 0.49 -4.33
N ALA A 167 33.05 0.08 -3.07
CA ALA A 167 31.86 -0.44 -2.41
C ALA A 167 31.08 0.72 -1.78
N VAL A 168 29.76 0.70 -1.96
CA VAL A 168 28.80 1.57 -1.29
C VAL A 168 27.98 0.66 -0.39
N THR A 169 28.33 0.57 0.89
CA THR A 169 27.58 -0.23 1.86
C THR A 169 26.38 0.55 2.40
N PRO A 170 25.32 -0.14 2.84
CA PRO A 170 24.20 0.51 3.53
C PRO A 170 24.67 1.28 4.76
N ASP A 171 24.32 2.56 4.80
CA ASP A 171 24.57 3.45 5.93
C ASP A 171 23.24 4.03 6.40
N THR A 172 22.82 3.73 7.64
CA THR A 172 21.66 4.39 8.24
C THR A 172 22.00 5.77 8.82
N THR A 173 23.22 6.29 8.60
CA THR A 173 23.67 7.61 9.09
C THR A 173 23.80 8.70 8.03
N THR A 174 23.58 8.43 6.75
CA THR A 174 23.28 9.49 5.77
C THR A 174 21.86 9.34 5.22
N GLN A 175 20.89 9.77 6.04
CA GLN A 175 19.63 10.27 5.51
C GLN A 175 19.95 11.42 4.53
N PRO A 176 19.31 11.50 3.34
CA PRO A 176 19.37 12.71 2.54
C PRO A 176 18.86 13.88 3.40
N GLY A 177 19.75 14.76 3.87
CA GLY A 177 19.34 15.98 4.59
C GLY A 177 20.24 16.55 5.70
N SER A 178 21.27 15.88 6.23
CA SER A 178 22.14 16.47 7.28
C SER A 178 23.36 17.20 6.69
N ALA A 179 23.56 18.46 7.04
CA ALA A 179 24.72 19.28 6.66
C ALA A 179 25.35 19.95 7.89
N GLU A 180 26.65 19.71 8.11
CA GLU A 180 27.45 20.45 9.10
C GLU A 180 27.53 21.92 8.68
N ALA A 181 27.38 22.84 9.65
CA ALA A 181 27.27 24.27 9.34
C ALA A 181 28.58 24.84 8.80
N GLU A 182 29.74 24.33 9.23
CA GLU A 182 31.05 24.70 8.71
C GLU A 182 31.29 24.28 7.26
N GLY A 183 30.46 23.39 6.72
CA GLY A 183 30.44 23.02 5.30
C GLY A 183 29.57 23.94 4.43
N ALA A 184 28.86 24.90 5.03
CA ALA A 184 27.97 25.82 4.32
C ALA A 184 28.73 26.97 3.63
N VAL A 185 28.09 27.60 2.66
CA VAL A 185 28.56 28.87 2.09
C VAL A 185 28.28 30.00 3.08
N LEU A 186 29.34 30.55 3.67
CA LEU A 186 29.27 31.62 4.67
C LEU A 186 29.37 33.01 4.02
N ALA A 187 28.64 33.98 4.54
CA ALA A 187 28.66 35.37 4.06
C ALA A 187 28.50 36.40 5.19
N GLY A 188 28.82 37.66 4.89
CA GLY A 188 28.50 38.82 5.72
C GLY A 188 29.16 38.87 7.10
N GLY A 189 30.20 38.08 7.32
CA GLY A 189 30.92 38.00 8.59
C GLY A 189 30.63 36.75 9.42
N ALA A 190 29.78 35.83 8.93
CA ALA A 190 29.72 34.47 9.46
C ALA A 190 31.07 33.75 9.20
N VAL A 191 31.56 33.00 10.19
CA VAL A 191 32.89 32.37 10.13
C VAL A 191 32.88 31.04 10.88
N VAL A 192 33.73 30.11 10.46
CA VAL A 192 33.94 28.84 11.17
C VAL A 192 34.82 29.07 12.39
N GLU A 193 34.36 28.60 13.54
CA GLU A 193 34.96 28.71 14.87
C GLU A 193 34.99 27.32 15.53
N ASN A 194 35.81 27.15 16.56
CA ASN A 194 36.02 25.83 17.18
C ASN A 194 36.47 25.87 18.64
N GLU A 195 36.41 27.03 19.28
CA GLU A 195 36.87 27.27 20.64
C GLU A 195 35.93 26.71 21.72
N HIS A 196 34.65 26.50 21.40
CA HIS A 196 33.68 25.86 22.30
C HIS A 196 33.53 24.38 22.00
N ALA A 197 33.80 23.51 22.97
CA ALA A 197 33.65 22.06 22.80
C ALA A 197 32.19 21.62 22.60
N GLY A 198 32.00 20.42 22.03
CA GLY A 198 30.70 19.75 21.92
C GLY A 198 30.00 19.86 20.57
N TYR A 199 30.60 20.52 19.57
CA TYR A 199 30.15 20.51 18.18
C TYR A 199 30.38 19.15 17.50
N THR A 200 29.69 18.90 16.39
CA THR A 200 29.91 17.81 15.43
C THR A 200 30.85 18.28 14.32
N GLY A 201 31.45 17.35 13.58
CA GLY A 201 32.37 17.72 12.50
C GLY A 201 33.68 18.34 12.98
N THR A 202 34.08 19.44 12.34
CA THR A 202 35.39 20.10 12.51
C THR A 202 35.29 21.49 13.15
N GLY A 203 34.09 22.02 13.32
CA GLY A 203 33.83 23.30 13.96
C GLY A 203 32.34 23.63 14.01
N TYR A 204 32.02 24.90 14.19
CA TYR A 204 30.66 25.45 14.06
C TYR A 204 30.73 26.82 13.40
N VAL A 205 29.59 27.37 12.99
CA VAL A 205 29.48 28.73 12.47
C VAL A 205 29.17 29.72 13.59
N GLY A 206 30.11 30.64 13.82
CA GLY A 206 29.94 31.83 14.63
C GLY A 206 29.89 33.10 13.77
N GLY A 207 30.32 34.23 14.31
CA GLY A 207 30.34 35.51 13.58
C GLY A 207 28.97 36.16 13.33
N LEU A 208 27.87 35.57 13.83
CA LEU A 208 26.52 36.13 13.82
C LEU A 208 26.36 37.24 14.89
N THR A 209 27.33 38.17 14.94
CA THR A 209 27.40 39.24 15.94
C THR A 209 26.62 40.49 15.51
N ASP A 210 26.26 41.36 16.46
CA ASP A 210 25.50 42.58 16.17
C ASP A 210 26.15 43.48 15.10
N ALA A 211 27.48 43.47 14.99
CA ALA A 211 28.20 44.20 13.94
C ALA A 211 27.90 43.68 12.53
N ASN A 212 27.45 42.43 12.40
CA ASN A 212 27.12 41.72 11.17
C ASN A 212 25.61 41.53 10.95
N ARG A 213 24.77 42.13 11.80
CA ARG A 213 23.32 42.11 11.65
C ARG A 213 22.89 42.64 10.28
N GLY A 214 21.94 41.96 9.65
CA GLY A 214 21.43 42.28 8.32
C GLY A 214 22.26 41.74 7.16
N ARG A 215 23.43 41.11 7.42
CA ARG A 215 24.30 40.58 6.36
C ARG A 215 24.86 39.18 6.60
N ALA A 216 25.07 38.75 7.86
CA ALA A 216 25.66 37.44 8.10
C ALA A 216 24.68 36.28 7.83
N SER A 217 25.16 35.25 7.14
CA SER A 217 24.36 34.06 6.82
C SER A 217 25.22 32.84 6.55
N LEU A 218 24.61 31.66 6.70
CA LEU A 218 25.12 30.39 6.20
C LEU A 218 24.10 29.76 5.25
N THR A 219 24.56 29.27 4.10
CA THR A 219 23.70 28.70 3.05
C THR A 219 24.16 27.30 2.67
N THR A 220 23.23 26.35 2.65
CA THR A 220 23.44 24.98 2.16
C THR A 220 22.31 24.54 1.23
N THR A 221 22.50 23.43 0.54
CA THR A 221 21.49 22.83 -0.34
C THR A 221 21.18 21.43 0.13
N VAL A 222 19.89 21.11 0.26
CA VAL A 222 19.42 19.76 0.59
C VAL A 222 18.56 19.22 -0.56
N GLN A 223 18.61 17.91 -0.78
CA GLN A 223 17.78 17.24 -1.77
C GLN A 223 16.55 16.66 -1.10
N SER A 224 15.36 16.93 -1.65
CA SER A 224 14.12 16.31 -1.22
C SER A 224 13.59 15.37 -2.32
N ALA A 225 13.33 14.11 -1.97
CA ALA A 225 12.77 13.14 -2.92
C ALA A 225 11.34 13.51 -3.36
N TYR A 226 10.60 14.23 -2.50
CA TYR A 226 9.21 14.63 -2.70
C TYR A 226 9.00 16.10 -2.31
N ALA A 227 8.03 16.79 -2.92
CA ALA A 227 7.56 18.07 -2.39
C ALA A 227 6.71 17.83 -1.14
N GLY A 228 6.62 18.80 -0.23
CA GLY A 228 5.74 18.70 0.94
C GLY A 228 6.28 19.33 2.22
N ALA A 229 5.49 19.25 3.29
CA ALA A 229 5.89 19.70 4.61
C ALA A 229 7.00 18.81 5.20
N GLY A 230 8.01 19.43 5.79
CA GLY A 230 9.07 18.76 6.55
C GLY A 230 9.59 19.69 7.64
N THR A 231 10.73 19.33 8.24
CA THR A 231 11.38 20.17 9.25
C THR A 231 12.85 20.37 8.93
N VAL A 232 13.42 21.51 9.33
CA VAL A 232 14.86 21.72 9.42
C VAL A 232 15.22 21.80 10.89
N THR A 233 15.92 20.79 11.39
CA THR A 233 16.51 20.78 12.72
C THR A 233 17.77 21.62 12.70
N VAL A 234 17.83 22.69 13.49
CA VAL A 234 19.03 23.52 13.68
C VAL A 234 19.65 23.14 15.02
N ARG A 235 20.91 22.69 15.02
CA ARG A 235 21.71 22.48 16.23
C ARG A 235 22.52 23.72 16.53
N TYR A 236 22.41 24.25 17.75
CA TYR A 236 22.94 25.55 18.11
C TYR A 236 23.40 25.63 19.58
N ALA A 237 24.24 26.60 19.88
CA ALA A 237 24.56 27.03 21.24
C ALA A 237 24.19 28.51 21.42
N ASN A 238 23.55 28.82 22.54
CA ASN A 238 23.13 30.17 22.90
C ASN A 238 23.45 30.45 24.37
N GLY A 239 24.70 30.83 24.65
CA GLY A 239 25.18 31.13 26.00
C GLY A 239 24.77 32.51 26.55
N ASN A 240 23.84 33.21 25.92
CA ASN A 240 23.47 34.59 26.29
C ASN A 240 22.49 34.70 27.48
N GLY A 241 21.95 33.59 27.97
CA GLY A 241 20.99 33.59 29.09
C GLY A 241 19.56 34.04 28.73
N ALA A 242 19.26 34.35 27.47
CA ALA A 242 17.92 34.61 26.95
C ALA A 242 17.74 34.00 25.54
N ALA A 243 16.50 33.76 25.13
CA ALA A 243 16.21 33.29 23.78
C ALA A 243 16.67 34.30 22.72
N LYS A 244 17.22 33.79 21.62
CA LYS A 244 17.68 34.56 20.47
C LYS A 244 16.94 34.13 19.20
N THR A 245 17.05 34.91 18.15
CA THR A 245 16.36 34.65 16.89
C THR A 245 17.28 34.76 15.69
N LEU A 246 17.03 33.92 14.70
CA LEU A 246 17.55 34.00 13.33
C LEU A 246 16.39 33.79 12.35
N THR A 247 16.61 34.06 11.07
CA THR A 247 15.64 33.76 10.01
C THR A 247 16.14 32.62 9.14
N LEU A 248 15.33 31.56 8.98
CA LEU A 248 15.58 30.47 8.04
C LEU A 248 14.76 30.71 6.77
N THR A 249 15.43 30.73 5.62
CA THR A 249 14.77 30.70 4.30
C THR A 249 14.93 29.31 3.69
N ALA A 250 13.81 28.67 3.34
CA ALA A 250 13.78 27.38 2.65
C ALA A 250 12.82 27.47 1.45
N GLY A 251 13.30 27.11 0.24
CA GLY A 251 12.45 27.10 -0.96
C GLY A 251 11.81 28.46 -1.30
N GLY A 252 12.40 29.58 -0.86
CA GLY A 252 11.89 30.94 -1.05
C GLY A 252 10.95 31.47 0.04
N THR A 253 10.63 30.67 1.06
CA THR A 253 9.81 31.10 2.22
C THR A 253 10.70 31.35 3.44
N ALA A 254 10.49 32.47 4.14
CA ALA A 254 11.22 32.82 5.35
C ALA A 254 10.42 32.49 6.62
N SER A 255 11.09 31.89 7.61
CA SER A 255 10.54 31.51 8.91
C SER A 255 11.46 32.00 10.03
N GLY A 256 10.86 32.57 11.07
CA GLY A 256 11.61 32.94 12.28
C GLY A 256 12.02 31.69 13.07
N VAL A 257 13.28 31.62 13.45
CA VAL A 257 13.86 30.54 14.26
C VAL A 257 14.08 31.07 15.67
N ASN A 258 13.32 30.55 16.64
CA ASN A 258 13.51 30.87 18.05
C ASN A 258 14.53 29.89 18.67
N LEU A 259 15.59 30.42 19.24
CA LEU A 259 16.74 29.70 19.79
C LEU A 259 16.83 29.98 21.31
N PRO A 260 16.13 29.21 22.17
CA PRO A 260 16.24 29.31 23.63
C PRO A 260 17.66 29.39 24.17
N ALA A 261 17.84 29.93 25.37
CA ALA A 261 19.15 29.94 26.02
C ALA A 261 19.60 28.51 26.34
N THR A 262 20.84 28.17 26.00
CA THR A 262 21.49 26.95 26.49
C THR A 262 22.18 27.25 27.83
N SER A 263 22.57 26.22 28.58
CA SER A 263 23.29 26.37 29.86
C SER A 263 24.69 26.99 29.73
N GLY A 264 25.17 27.19 28.50
CA GLY A 264 26.46 27.81 28.18
C GLY A 264 26.89 27.50 26.75
N TRP A 265 28.01 28.09 26.33
CA TRP A 265 28.52 27.96 24.95
C TRP A 265 29.04 26.56 24.58
N THR A 266 29.32 25.71 25.57
CA THR A 266 29.67 24.29 25.37
C THR A 266 28.45 23.36 25.44
N SER A 267 27.25 23.92 25.61
CA SER A 267 25.99 23.18 25.67
C SER A 267 25.18 23.45 24.40
N TRP A 268 24.92 22.39 23.64
CA TRP A 268 24.25 22.45 22.35
C TRP A 268 22.83 21.92 22.46
N ALA A 269 21.88 22.62 21.84
CA ALA A 269 20.48 22.24 21.75
C ALA A 269 20.04 22.16 20.29
N THR A 270 18.86 21.61 20.05
CA THR A 270 18.23 21.57 18.73
C THR A 270 16.90 22.29 18.75
N VAL A 271 16.55 22.94 17.64
CA VAL A 271 15.19 23.42 17.37
C VAL A 271 14.74 22.92 16.01
N ASP A 272 13.51 22.43 15.93
CA ASP A 272 12.90 22.06 14.65
C ASP A 272 12.12 23.24 14.09
N VAL A 273 12.45 23.62 12.86
CA VAL A 273 11.76 24.69 12.12
C VAL A 273 10.91 24.04 11.04
N PRO A 274 9.57 24.15 11.09
CA PRO A 274 8.72 23.62 10.04
C PRO A 274 8.96 24.39 8.73
N VAL A 275 9.14 23.67 7.63
CA VAL A 275 9.35 24.23 6.29
C VAL A 275 8.57 23.43 5.25
N THR A 276 8.39 24.00 4.07
CA THR A 276 7.84 23.29 2.90
C THR A 276 8.94 23.11 1.86
N PHE A 277 9.26 21.86 1.53
CA PHE A 277 10.25 21.51 0.51
C PHE A 277 9.60 21.39 -0.87
N THR A 278 10.32 21.81 -1.92
CA THR A 278 10.03 21.41 -3.31
C THR A 278 10.70 20.06 -3.59
N GLN A 279 10.20 19.32 -4.59
CA GLN A 279 10.91 18.13 -5.06
C GLN A 279 12.25 18.54 -5.73
N GLY A 280 13.32 17.83 -5.39
CA GLY A 280 14.67 18.13 -5.86
C GLY A 280 15.44 19.06 -4.91
N ALA A 281 16.26 19.95 -5.48
CA ALA A 281 17.17 20.80 -4.70
C ALA A 281 16.44 21.93 -3.99
N ASN A 282 16.68 22.06 -2.68
CA ASN A 282 16.17 23.14 -1.84
C ASN A 282 17.34 23.90 -1.21
N THR A 283 17.41 25.20 -1.45
CA THR A 283 18.38 26.08 -0.79
C THR A 283 17.87 26.45 0.60
N LEU A 284 18.69 26.18 1.62
CA LEU A 284 18.47 26.56 3.01
C LEU A 284 19.45 27.67 3.38
N THR A 285 18.94 28.82 3.80
CA THR A 285 19.76 29.93 4.29
C THR A 285 19.32 30.32 5.69
N LEU A 286 20.21 30.20 6.67
CA LEU A 286 20.01 30.73 8.00
C LEU A 286 20.75 32.07 8.11
N ALA A 287 20.03 33.15 8.35
CA ALA A 287 20.54 34.52 8.30
C ALA A 287 20.27 35.29 9.59
N PHE A 288 21.23 36.15 9.96
CA PHE A 288 21.03 37.16 11.00
C PHE A 288 20.51 38.44 10.35
N THR A 289 19.18 38.58 10.25
CA THR A 289 18.54 39.73 9.59
C THR A 289 18.40 40.94 10.52
N ASN A 290 17.90 42.07 10.00
CA ASN A 290 17.63 43.27 10.80
C ASN A 290 16.55 43.08 11.88
N ASN A 291 15.70 42.06 11.73
CA ASN A 291 14.61 41.76 12.66
C ASN A 291 14.99 40.71 13.71
N ASP A 292 16.19 40.16 13.61
CA ASP A 292 16.69 39.10 14.46
C ASP A 292 17.50 39.64 15.64
N SER A 293 17.71 38.81 16.64
CA SER A 293 18.51 39.15 17.84
C SER A 293 19.89 38.46 17.88
N GLY A 294 20.10 37.44 17.03
CA GLY A 294 21.40 36.83 16.70
C GLY A 294 22.29 36.48 17.89
N ASN A 295 23.61 36.58 17.68
CA ASN A 295 24.67 36.26 18.65
C ASN A 295 24.57 34.81 19.16
N VAL A 296 24.58 33.83 18.26
CA VAL A 296 24.49 32.39 18.56
C VAL A 296 25.50 31.62 17.69
N ASN A 297 25.80 30.39 18.09
CA ASN A 297 26.65 29.48 17.30
C ASN A 297 25.79 28.39 16.68
N ILE A 298 26.00 28.10 15.40
CA ILE A 298 25.24 27.11 14.64
C ILE A 298 26.18 25.99 14.25
N ASP A 299 25.86 24.80 14.71
CA ASP A 299 26.71 23.62 14.54
C ASP A 299 26.30 22.79 13.33
N SER A 300 25.02 22.50 13.19
CA SER A 300 24.54 21.72 12.05
C SER A 300 23.09 22.06 11.70
N VAL A 301 22.73 21.82 10.45
CA VAL A 301 21.36 21.88 9.95
C VAL A 301 20.98 20.55 9.34
N LYS A 302 19.87 19.98 9.79
CA LYS A 302 19.36 18.70 9.29
C LYS A 302 17.95 18.86 8.75
N ALA A 303 17.79 18.70 7.44
CA ALA A 303 16.51 18.62 6.79
C ALA A 303 15.92 17.21 6.99
N ASN A 304 14.76 17.14 7.63
CA ASN A 304 13.88 15.99 7.59
C ASN A 304 12.87 16.22 6.46
N THR A 305 13.28 15.84 5.25
CA THR A 305 12.47 16.00 4.04
C THR A 305 11.30 15.02 4.04
N PRO A 306 10.18 15.32 3.35
CA PRO A 306 9.09 14.37 3.18
C PRO A 306 9.63 13.02 2.67
N THR A 307 9.31 11.94 3.38
CA THR A 307 9.76 10.57 3.05
C THR A 307 8.76 9.82 2.20
N THR A 308 7.60 10.40 1.99
CA THR A 308 6.54 9.92 1.12
C THR A 308 6.10 11.07 0.23
N PRO A 309 5.57 10.81 -0.98
CA PRO A 309 4.82 11.84 -1.69
C PRO A 309 3.85 12.47 -0.69
N THR A 310 3.85 13.80 -0.52
CA THR A 310 2.60 14.44 -0.14
C THR A 310 1.72 14.30 -1.38
N ASP A 311 1.11 13.13 -1.48
CA ASP A 311 -0.13 12.96 -2.17
C ASP A 311 -1.19 13.17 -1.08
N PRO A 312 -1.62 14.42 -0.74
CA PRO A 312 -3.06 14.56 -0.80
C PRO A 312 -3.33 14.26 -2.26
N GLY A 313 -3.68 12.99 -2.57
CA GLY A 313 -4.20 12.60 -3.88
C GLY A 313 -4.95 13.81 -4.40
N PRO A 314 -4.57 14.39 -5.56
CA PRO A 314 -5.09 15.68 -5.99
C PRO A 314 -6.58 15.68 -5.66
N PRO A 315 -7.07 16.71 -4.93
CA PRO A 315 -8.39 16.64 -4.30
C PRO A 315 -9.34 16.06 -5.33
N ALA A 316 -9.99 14.95 -4.97
CA ALA A 316 -10.76 14.17 -5.93
C ALA A 316 -11.59 15.16 -6.75
N PRO A 317 -11.59 15.06 -8.10
CA PRO A 317 -12.37 15.98 -8.91
C PRO A 317 -13.76 16.11 -8.29
N GLY A 318 -14.20 17.34 -7.99
CA GLY A 318 -15.42 17.55 -7.23
C GLY A 318 -16.57 16.76 -7.86
N GLY A 319 -17.24 15.91 -7.06
CA GLY A 319 -18.36 15.07 -7.53
C GLY A 319 -18.04 13.61 -7.86
N VAL A 320 -16.81 13.12 -7.63
CA VAL A 320 -16.45 11.68 -7.78
C VAL A 320 -16.48 10.97 -6.42
N GLY A 321 -17.00 9.73 -6.40
CA GLY A 321 -17.16 8.93 -5.19
C GLY A 321 -18.46 9.21 -4.44
N ALA A 322 -18.62 8.53 -3.30
CA ALA A 322 -19.79 8.68 -2.44
C ALA A 322 -19.69 9.91 -1.53
N THR A 323 -20.83 10.56 -1.30
CA THR A 323 -21.01 11.55 -0.22
C THR A 323 -21.36 10.81 1.06
N LEU A 324 -20.41 10.80 2.00
CA LEU A 324 -20.48 9.95 3.20
C LEU A 324 -20.72 10.78 4.47
N PRO A 325 -21.43 10.24 5.46
CA PRO A 325 -21.73 10.93 6.72
C PRO A 325 -20.52 10.99 7.69
N PHE A 326 -19.46 10.26 7.40
CA PHE A 326 -18.23 10.23 8.18
C PHE A 326 -17.08 10.99 7.53
N THR A 327 -16.10 11.35 8.35
CA THR A 327 -14.80 11.85 7.90
C THR A 327 -13.74 10.80 8.19
N THR A 328 -12.93 10.47 7.17
CA THR A 328 -11.83 9.51 7.29
C THR A 328 -10.53 10.23 7.65
N TYR A 329 -9.77 9.65 8.57
CA TYR A 329 -8.43 10.08 8.98
C TYR A 329 -7.47 8.89 8.84
N GLU A 330 -6.51 8.99 7.93
CA GLU A 330 -5.45 8.00 7.78
C GLU A 330 -4.49 8.09 8.97
N ALA A 331 -4.15 6.96 9.59
CA ALA A 331 -3.38 6.91 10.82
C ALA A 331 -1.97 7.47 10.64
N GLU A 332 -1.33 7.19 9.51
CA GLU A 332 0.00 7.64 9.16
C GLU A 332 0.07 9.13 8.82
N SER A 333 -1.08 9.77 8.58
CA SER A 333 -1.18 11.23 8.41
C SER A 333 -1.36 11.97 9.75
N GLY A 334 -1.60 11.24 10.84
CA GLY A 334 -1.70 11.77 12.20
C GLY A 334 -0.35 11.94 12.90
N THR A 335 -0.39 12.38 14.15
CA THR A 335 0.78 12.32 15.05
C THR A 335 0.83 10.94 15.68
N PHE A 336 1.96 10.26 15.70
CA PHE A 336 2.03 8.93 16.30
C PHE A 336 3.35 8.66 17.03
N LYS A 337 3.30 7.73 17.98
CA LYS A 337 4.44 7.07 18.59
C LYS A 337 4.27 5.57 18.38
N GLY A 338 5.20 4.96 17.67
CA GLY A 338 5.11 3.60 17.17
C GLY A 338 5.92 3.50 15.88
N SER A 339 5.71 2.44 15.10
CA SER A 339 6.39 2.26 13.81
C SER A 339 5.42 2.42 12.65
N SER A 340 5.71 3.30 11.70
CA SER A 340 5.00 3.31 10.42
C SER A 340 5.39 2.09 9.59
N ILE A 341 4.42 1.53 8.87
CA ILE A 341 4.64 0.50 7.83
C ILE A 341 4.25 1.04 6.46
N GLY A 342 4.89 0.53 5.41
CA GLY A 342 4.63 0.92 4.03
C GLY A 342 5.31 2.24 3.61
N PRO A 343 5.02 2.74 2.38
CA PRO A 343 4.08 2.16 1.43
C PRO A 343 4.62 0.87 0.80
N ASP A 344 3.79 -0.17 0.69
CA ASP A 344 4.15 -1.43 0.02
C ASP A 344 2.94 -1.98 -0.76
N ARG A 345 3.17 -2.56 -1.95
CA ARG A 345 2.13 -3.20 -2.78
C ARG A 345 2.38 -4.70 -2.96
N THR A 346 3.38 -5.24 -2.28
CA THR A 346 3.73 -6.66 -2.35
C THR A 346 2.61 -7.47 -1.72
N TYR A 347 1.94 -8.30 -2.53
CA TYR A 347 0.89 -9.21 -2.05
C TYR A 347 1.40 -10.05 -0.88
N LEU A 348 0.52 -10.36 0.08
CA LEU A 348 0.82 -11.03 1.35
C LEU A 348 1.61 -10.18 2.37
N THR A 349 1.71 -8.85 2.17
CA THR A 349 2.22 -7.93 3.19
C THR A 349 1.08 -7.14 3.82
N VAL A 350 1.18 -6.85 5.12
CA VAL A 350 0.17 -6.04 5.82
C VAL A 350 0.02 -4.67 5.16
N ALA A 351 1.13 -4.01 4.81
CA ALA A 351 1.08 -2.70 4.15
C ALA A 351 0.36 -2.74 2.79
N SER A 352 0.41 -3.84 2.04
CA SER A 352 -0.34 -3.97 0.78
C SER A 352 -1.86 -3.91 0.95
N GLU A 353 -2.37 -4.23 2.13
CA GLU A 353 -3.81 -4.21 2.44
C GLU A 353 -4.22 -3.03 3.33
N ALA A 354 -3.31 -2.10 3.58
CA ALA A 354 -3.60 -0.85 4.28
C ALA A 354 -4.05 0.24 3.29
N SER A 355 -4.96 1.12 3.69
CA SER A 355 -5.35 2.30 2.90
C SER A 355 -4.13 3.16 2.63
N GLY A 356 -3.99 3.70 1.42
CA GLY A 356 -2.78 4.43 1.05
C GLY A 356 -1.49 3.58 1.05
N ARG A 357 -1.63 2.27 1.27
CA ARG A 357 -0.57 1.26 1.44
C ARG A 357 0.28 1.44 2.69
N LYS A 358 -0.21 2.19 3.68
CA LYS A 358 0.53 2.54 4.90
C LYS A 358 -0.37 2.41 6.11
N ALA A 359 0.26 2.18 7.27
CA ALA A 359 -0.43 2.16 8.55
C ALA A 359 0.57 2.45 9.67
N VAL A 360 0.09 2.55 10.91
CA VAL A 360 0.92 2.71 12.10
C VAL A 360 0.78 1.50 13.01
N LYS A 361 1.89 0.86 13.34
CA LYS A 361 1.94 -0.29 14.24
C LYS A 361 2.38 0.14 15.65
N LEU A 362 1.54 -0.21 16.63
CA LEU A 362 1.73 0.02 18.06
C LEU A 362 2.16 -1.31 18.70
N THR A 363 3.29 -1.31 19.40
CA THR A 363 3.85 -2.55 20.01
C THR A 363 4.19 -2.38 21.47
N GLN A 364 4.60 -1.18 21.89
CA GLN A 364 4.97 -0.87 23.26
C GLN A 364 3.82 -0.18 23.99
N ALA A 365 3.76 -0.36 25.31
CA ALA A 365 2.86 0.44 26.13
C ALA A 365 3.21 1.94 25.98
N GLY A 366 2.18 2.76 25.75
CA GLY A 366 2.31 4.18 25.46
C GLY A 366 2.63 4.50 24.00
N ASP A 367 2.64 3.52 23.09
CA ASP A 367 2.55 3.78 21.64
C ASP A 367 1.13 4.25 21.29
N TYR A 368 1.00 5.22 20.40
CA TYR A 368 -0.30 5.81 20.03
C TYR A 368 -0.36 6.33 18.59
N VAL A 369 -1.59 6.54 18.11
CA VAL A 369 -1.95 7.39 16.96
C VAL A 369 -2.89 8.49 17.43
N GLU A 370 -2.69 9.72 16.95
CA GLU A 370 -3.53 10.88 17.19
C GLU A 370 -4.04 11.46 15.87
N VAL A 371 -5.35 11.69 15.82
CA VAL A 371 -6.01 12.41 14.74
C VAL A 371 -6.77 13.60 15.30
N LYS A 372 -6.72 14.73 14.61
CA LYS A 372 -7.48 15.93 14.98
C LYS A 372 -8.79 15.96 14.23
N LEU A 373 -9.91 15.89 14.96
CA LEU A 373 -11.24 15.90 14.36
C LEU A 373 -11.49 17.23 13.62
N THR A 374 -11.94 17.15 12.37
CA THR A 374 -12.33 18.32 11.56
C THR A 374 -13.83 18.60 11.60
N LYS A 375 -14.62 17.64 12.08
CA LYS A 375 -16.06 17.74 12.32
C LYS A 375 -16.41 17.13 13.67
N PRO A 376 -17.55 17.48 14.27
CA PRO A 376 -18.05 16.78 15.45
C PRO A 376 -18.24 15.28 15.18
N ALA A 377 -18.00 14.44 16.19
CA ALA A 377 -18.23 13.01 16.13
C ALA A 377 -18.57 12.44 17.49
N ASN A 378 -19.50 11.49 17.56
CA ASN A 378 -19.85 10.76 18.80
C ASN A 378 -19.54 9.26 18.69
N ALA A 379 -19.03 8.82 17.54
CA ALA A 379 -18.65 7.46 17.27
C ALA A 379 -17.53 7.39 16.22
N ILE A 380 -16.85 6.26 16.21
CA ILE A 380 -15.85 5.91 15.20
C ILE A 380 -16.08 4.50 14.65
N ASN A 381 -15.62 4.30 13.42
CA ASN A 381 -15.33 3.00 12.86
C ASN A 381 -13.82 2.94 12.58
N LEU A 382 -13.14 2.07 13.32
CA LEU A 382 -11.68 1.91 13.27
C LEU A 382 -11.34 0.75 12.34
N ARG A 383 -10.46 0.97 11.36
CA ARG A 383 -9.83 -0.11 10.59
C ARG A 383 -8.48 -0.47 11.20
N TYR A 384 -8.29 -1.73 11.55
CA TYR A 384 -7.12 -2.19 12.30
C TYR A 384 -6.77 -3.64 11.98
N SER A 385 -5.58 -4.05 12.41
CA SER A 385 -5.15 -5.45 12.41
C SER A 385 -4.57 -5.82 13.78
N LEU A 386 -5.03 -6.95 14.32
CA LEU A 386 -4.43 -7.64 15.46
C LEU A 386 -3.75 -8.93 14.98
N PRO A 387 -2.74 -9.45 15.70
CA PRO A 387 -2.23 -10.79 15.47
C PRO A 387 -3.34 -11.84 15.53
N ASP A 388 -3.25 -12.88 14.68
CA ASP A 388 -4.15 -14.03 14.78
C ASP A 388 -3.75 -14.98 15.93
N SER A 389 -4.69 -15.84 16.33
CA SER A 389 -4.42 -16.96 17.22
C SER A 389 -3.75 -18.10 16.46
N GLY A 390 -2.97 -18.94 17.16
CA GLY A 390 -2.28 -20.07 16.54
C GLY A 390 -3.20 -21.14 15.92
N ASP A 391 -4.50 -21.09 16.22
CA ASP A 391 -5.53 -22.00 15.71
C ASP A 391 -6.51 -21.33 14.72
N GLY A 392 -6.29 -20.07 14.34
CA GLY A 392 -7.09 -19.38 13.32
C GLY A 392 -8.49 -18.96 13.75
N ARG A 393 -8.75 -18.92 15.07
CA ARG A 393 -10.03 -18.47 15.66
C ARG A 393 -10.05 -16.99 16.01
N GLY A 394 -8.91 -16.33 15.88
CA GLY A 394 -8.70 -14.96 16.32
C GLY A 394 -8.53 -14.80 17.83
N ILE A 395 -8.19 -13.58 18.21
CA ILE A 395 -8.12 -13.10 19.59
C ILE A 395 -9.06 -11.93 19.77
N ASP A 396 -9.53 -11.72 21.01
CA ASP A 396 -10.24 -10.51 21.42
C ASP A 396 -9.29 -9.67 22.29
N ALA A 397 -9.26 -8.35 22.08
CA ALA A 397 -8.41 -7.43 22.82
C ALA A 397 -9.05 -6.04 22.92
N THR A 398 -8.60 -5.24 23.89
CA THR A 398 -8.96 -3.83 24.00
C THR A 398 -7.92 -2.93 23.35
N LEU A 399 -8.31 -1.71 22.98
CA LEU A 399 -7.40 -0.60 22.72
C LEU A 399 -7.93 0.66 23.41
N SER A 400 -7.11 1.28 24.25
CA SER A 400 -7.51 2.48 24.95
C SER A 400 -7.64 3.69 24.01
N ALA A 401 -8.61 4.55 24.32
CA ALA A 401 -8.92 5.75 23.55
C ALA A 401 -9.04 6.99 24.43
N TYR A 402 -8.64 8.14 23.91
CA TYR A 402 -8.67 9.41 24.63
C TYR A 402 -9.14 10.56 23.74
N ALA A 403 -9.84 11.52 24.33
CA ALA A 403 -10.19 12.80 23.71
C ALA A 403 -9.56 13.94 24.51
N ASP A 404 -8.64 14.68 23.89
CA ASP A 404 -7.88 15.75 24.53
C ASP A 404 -7.20 15.30 25.84
N GLY A 405 -6.69 14.07 25.85
CA GLY A 405 -6.05 13.43 27.01
C GLY A 405 -7.02 12.86 28.06
N ALA A 406 -8.33 13.09 27.95
CA ALA A 406 -9.32 12.47 28.82
C ALA A 406 -9.74 11.10 28.28
N ALA A 407 -9.80 10.10 29.16
CA ALA A 407 -10.16 8.73 28.78
C ALA A 407 -11.57 8.63 28.17
N LEU A 408 -11.70 7.78 27.16
CA LEU A 408 -12.94 7.30 26.56
C LEU A 408 -13.13 5.82 26.90
N PRO A 409 -14.30 5.21 26.64
CA PRO A 409 -14.44 3.76 26.72
C PRO A 409 -13.42 3.06 25.82
N ASP A 410 -12.81 1.98 26.32
CA ASP A 410 -11.88 1.17 25.55
C ASP A 410 -12.58 0.54 24.34
N LEU A 411 -11.88 0.55 23.20
CA LEU A 411 -12.36 -0.07 21.97
C LEU A 411 -12.27 -1.59 22.11
N GLN A 412 -13.36 -2.29 21.79
CA GLN A 412 -13.39 -3.75 21.75
C GLN A 412 -13.02 -4.21 20.35
N LEU A 413 -11.88 -4.90 20.24
CA LEU A 413 -11.28 -5.31 18.97
C LEU A 413 -11.15 -6.84 18.92
N THR A 414 -11.16 -7.41 17.71
CA THR A 414 -10.99 -8.84 17.47
C THR A 414 -10.24 -9.10 16.17
N SER A 415 -9.55 -10.23 16.04
CA SER A 415 -9.03 -10.72 14.75
C SER A 415 -9.88 -11.82 14.12
N ARG A 416 -11.03 -12.18 14.72
CA ARG A 416 -11.87 -13.32 14.30
C ARG A 416 -12.32 -13.28 12.83
N TYR A 417 -12.52 -12.09 12.28
CA TYR A 417 -13.03 -11.89 10.92
C TYR A 417 -11.94 -11.43 9.93
N ALA A 418 -10.73 -11.24 10.43
CA ALA A 418 -9.52 -11.07 9.64
C ALA A 418 -8.81 -12.42 9.45
N TRP A 419 -7.69 -12.39 8.74
CA TRP A 419 -6.79 -13.51 8.51
C TRP A 419 -7.41 -14.69 7.76
N VAL A 420 -7.04 -14.81 6.49
CA VAL A 420 -7.20 -16.04 5.72
C VAL A 420 -5.84 -16.51 5.20
N TYR A 421 -5.76 -17.79 4.86
CA TYR A 421 -4.52 -18.51 4.63
C TYR A 421 -4.62 -19.41 3.40
N GLY A 422 -3.45 -19.81 2.90
CA GLY A 422 -3.30 -20.81 1.84
C GLY A 422 -3.71 -20.34 0.44
N ALA A 423 -3.86 -21.31 -0.44
CA ALA A 423 -4.32 -21.13 -1.81
C ALA A 423 -5.86 -21.10 -1.86
N TYR A 424 -6.43 -20.54 -2.94
CA TYR A 424 -7.87 -20.56 -3.14
C TYR A 424 -8.41 -22.01 -3.31
N PRO A 425 -9.54 -22.40 -2.68
CA PRO A 425 -10.36 -21.60 -1.78
C PRO A 425 -9.69 -21.37 -0.42
N TYR A 426 -9.62 -20.11 0.00
CA TYR A 426 -8.91 -19.72 1.22
C TYR A 426 -9.58 -20.27 2.48
N THR A 427 -8.76 -20.60 3.48
CA THR A 427 -9.23 -21.07 4.79
C THR A 427 -8.82 -20.09 5.89
N ASN A 428 -9.30 -20.31 7.11
CA ASN A 428 -8.81 -19.63 8.31
C ASN A 428 -7.81 -20.50 9.09
N ASN A 429 -6.98 -21.30 8.41
CA ASN A 429 -6.01 -22.21 9.05
C ASN A 429 -4.57 -21.68 8.92
N PRO A 430 -3.96 -21.15 10.00
CA PRO A 430 -2.59 -20.63 9.96
C PRO A 430 -1.53 -21.63 9.49
N GLY A 431 -1.79 -22.94 9.64
CA GLY A 431 -0.88 -24.00 9.20
C GLY A 431 -0.67 -24.06 7.68
N GLU A 432 -1.51 -23.40 6.89
CA GLU A 432 -1.40 -23.34 5.43
C GLU A 432 -0.45 -22.23 4.94
N GLY A 433 -0.03 -21.31 5.83
CA GLY A 433 0.84 -20.19 5.47
C GLY A 433 0.14 -19.18 4.56
N GLN A 434 0.92 -18.31 3.89
CA GLN A 434 0.41 -17.30 2.95
C GLN A 434 -0.73 -16.43 3.53
N ALA A 435 -0.54 -15.96 4.76
CA ALA A 435 -1.51 -15.10 5.43
C ALA A 435 -1.85 -13.86 4.59
N HIS A 436 -3.13 -13.50 4.55
CA HIS A 436 -3.67 -12.30 3.91
C HIS A 436 -5.02 -11.92 4.53
N ARG A 437 -5.62 -10.83 4.05
CA ARG A 437 -6.83 -10.22 4.65
C ARG A 437 -6.60 -9.81 6.11
N PHE A 438 -5.55 -9.03 6.32
CA PHE A 438 -5.00 -8.74 7.65
C PHE A 438 -5.87 -7.83 8.51
N PHE A 439 -6.75 -7.05 7.90
CA PHE A 439 -7.50 -6.00 8.58
C PHE A 439 -8.96 -6.36 8.78
N ASP A 440 -9.50 -5.90 9.90
CA ASP A 440 -10.91 -5.82 10.18
C ASP A 440 -11.32 -4.38 10.52
N GLU A 441 -12.62 -4.14 10.68
CA GLU A 441 -13.18 -2.88 11.13
C GLU A 441 -14.05 -3.07 12.38
N SER A 442 -14.02 -2.11 13.30
CA SER A 442 -14.86 -2.15 14.49
C SER A 442 -15.41 -0.79 14.85
N ARG A 443 -16.70 -0.80 15.19
CA ARG A 443 -17.49 0.38 15.52
C ARG A 443 -17.53 0.60 17.02
N ALA A 444 -17.33 1.84 17.45
CA ALA A 444 -17.41 2.23 18.85
C ALA A 444 -18.09 3.60 18.99
N SER A 445 -18.88 3.77 20.05
CA SER A 445 -19.46 5.06 20.43
C SER A 445 -18.81 5.57 21.71
N PHE A 446 -18.64 6.89 21.79
CA PHE A 446 -18.07 7.57 22.95
C PHE A 446 -19.11 7.91 24.02
N GLY A 447 -20.41 7.69 23.75
CA GLY A 447 -21.51 8.08 24.64
C GLY A 447 -21.74 9.60 24.74
N ARG A 448 -20.93 10.41 24.05
CA ARG A 448 -21.03 11.87 23.95
C ARG A 448 -20.49 12.36 22.62
N THR A 449 -20.95 13.52 22.16
CA THR A 449 -20.38 14.18 20.98
C THR A 449 -19.08 14.91 21.35
N LEU A 450 -18.00 14.57 20.65
CA LEU A 450 -16.73 15.28 20.66
C LEU A 450 -16.81 16.43 19.64
N PRO A 451 -16.42 17.67 19.99
CA PRO A 451 -16.43 18.79 19.05
C PRO A 451 -15.33 18.66 17.99
N ALA A 452 -15.50 19.37 16.87
CA ALA A 452 -14.39 19.60 15.94
C ALA A 452 -13.21 20.27 16.67
N GLY A 453 -11.99 19.87 16.33
CA GLY A 453 -10.76 20.31 16.96
C GLY A 453 -10.24 19.37 18.06
N THR A 454 -11.08 18.46 18.58
CA THR A 454 -10.68 17.42 19.53
C THR A 454 -9.54 16.59 18.96
N VAL A 455 -8.51 16.32 19.77
CA VAL A 455 -7.48 15.33 19.47
C VAL A 455 -7.97 13.97 19.98
N LEU A 456 -8.33 13.10 19.05
CA LEU A 456 -8.66 11.71 19.33
C LEU A 456 -7.37 10.89 19.28
N ARG A 457 -7.03 10.25 20.39
CA ARG A 457 -5.87 9.37 20.52
C ARG A 457 -6.32 7.92 20.68
N LEU A 458 -5.70 7.01 19.92
CA LEU A 458 -5.78 5.57 20.08
C LEU A 458 -4.42 5.09 20.60
N GLN A 459 -4.37 4.49 21.77
CA GLN A 459 -3.12 4.21 22.47
C GLN A 459 -3.12 2.78 23.00
N LYS A 460 -2.01 2.07 22.80
CA LYS A 460 -1.77 0.79 23.48
C LYS A 460 -1.33 1.07 24.91
N ASP A 461 -2.21 0.88 25.87
CA ASP A 461 -1.91 0.97 27.29
C ASP A 461 -1.46 -0.38 27.87
N THR A 462 -1.06 -0.39 29.14
CA THR A 462 -0.63 -1.63 29.82
C THR A 462 -1.75 -2.67 29.94
N GLY A 463 -3.01 -2.23 29.90
CA GLY A 463 -4.19 -3.10 29.89
C GLY A 463 -4.51 -3.69 28.51
N ASP A 464 -3.95 -3.14 27.44
CA ASP A 464 -4.20 -3.56 26.07
C ASP A 464 -3.29 -4.73 25.70
N THR A 465 -3.86 -5.93 25.72
CA THR A 465 -3.10 -7.19 25.80
C THR A 465 -2.61 -7.75 24.47
N ALA A 466 -3.11 -7.30 23.31
CA ALA A 466 -2.62 -7.83 22.03
C ALA A 466 -1.14 -7.47 21.81
N ALA A 467 -0.38 -8.40 21.23
CA ALA A 467 1.06 -8.20 21.03
C ALA A 467 1.39 -7.00 20.11
N SER A 468 0.48 -6.64 19.22
CA SER A 468 0.55 -5.40 18.45
C SER A 468 -0.82 -4.96 17.95
N TYR A 469 -0.95 -3.68 17.63
CA TYR A 469 -2.11 -3.10 16.97
C TYR A 469 -1.63 -2.36 15.74
N THR A 470 -2.06 -2.74 14.55
CA THR A 470 -1.77 -1.97 13.33
C THR A 470 -2.99 -1.14 13.00
N ILE A 471 -2.87 0.18 13.12
CA ILE A 471 -3.95 1.15 12.92
C ILE A 471 -3.82 1.71 11.50
N ASP A 472 -4.85 1.51 10.70
CA ASP A 472 -4.90 1.96 9.30
C ASP A 472 -5.60 3.31 9.20
N LEU A 473 -6.89 3.35 9.54
CA LEU A 473 -7.68 4.57 9.45
C LEU A 473 -8.78 4.63 10.49
N VAL A 474 -9.26 5.85 10.73
CA VAL A 474 -10.40 6.15 11.58
C VAL A 474 -11.47 6.84 10.76
N GLU A 475 -12.68 6.31 10.72
CA GLU A 475 -13.87 7.03 10.26
C GLU A 475 -14.61 7.58 11.47
N ALA A 476 -14.76 8.91 11.58
CA ALA A 476 -15.49 9.54 12.67
C ALA A 476 -16.76 10.23 12.16
N GLU A 477 -17.86 10.04 12.88
CA GLU A 477 -19.17 10.63 12.54
C GLU A 477 -20.07 10.85 13.75
N GLU A 478 -21.18 11.54 13.51
CA GLU A 478 -22.33 11.55 14.41
C GLU A 478 -23.30 10.43 14.02
N THR A 479 -23.66 9.57 14.98
CA THR A 479 -24.59 8.44 14.77
C THR A 479 -26.02 8.84 14.40
N GLY A 480 -26.37 10.12 14.55
CA GLY A 480 -27.75 10.61 14.42
C GLY A 480 -28.65 10.19 15.60
N ALA A 481 -29.90 10.63 15.61
CA ALA A 481 -30.86 10.22 16.63
C ALA A 481 -31.36 8.79 16.41
N VAL A 482 -31.72 8.10 17.50
CA VAL A 482 -32.40 6.79 17.42
C VAL A 482 -33.73 6.96 16.71
N GLY A 483 -33.93 6.23 15.62
CA GLY A 483 -35.18 6.23 14.86
C GLY A 483 -36.35 5.75 15.71
N THR A 484 -37.50 6.39 15.54
CA THR A 484 -38.75 6.04 16.20
C THR A 484 -39.72 5.41 15.21
N LEU A 485 -40.76 4.73 15.72
CA LEU A 485 -41.79 4.06 14.91
C LEU A 485 -42.43 5.05 13.91
N PRO A 486 -42.21 4.89 12.60
CA PRO A 486 -42.76 5.80 11.61
C PRO A 486 -44.23 5.48 11.27
N SER A 487 -44.96 6.47 10.77
CA SER A 487 -46.32 6.28 10.24
C SER A 487 -46.32 5.22 9.13
N GLY A 488 -47.36 4.37 9.11
CA GLY A 488 -47.48 3.26 8.15
C GLY A 488 -46.67 2.01 8.53
N TYR A 489 -46.03 1.97 9.70
CA TYR A 489 -45.30 0.80 10.20
C TYR A 489 -45.86 0.30 11.52
N VAL A 490 -45.68 -1.00 11.81
CA VAL A 490 -45.93 -1.65 13.10
C VAL A 490 -44.61 -2.06 13.74
N SER A 491 -44.47 -1.92 15.06
CA SER A 491 -43.24 -2.28 15.78
C SER A 491 -43.14 -3.80 15.94
N ALA A 492 -41.97 -4.37 15.67
CA ALA A 492 -41.74 -5.81 15.80
C ALA A 492 -41.98 -6.34 17.23
N GLY A 493 -41.69 -5.53 18.26
CA GLY A 493 -42.01 -5.90 19.65
C GLY A 493 -43.50 -6.11 19.90
N THR A 494 -44.37 -5.36 19.23
CA THR A 494 -45.83 -5.56 19.33
C THR A 494 -46.32 -6.83 18.62
N LEU A 495 -45.47 -7.41 17.77
CA LEU A 495 -45.71 -8.64 17.04
C LEU A 495 -44.90 -9.83 17.61
N GLY A 496 -44.33 -9.69 18.82
CA GLY A 496 -43.68 -10.78 19.54
C GLY A 496 -42.19 -11.00 19.22
N VAL A 497 -41.50 -10.05 18.58
CA VAL A 497 -40.05 -10.13 18.35
C VAL A 497 -39.30 -9.40 19.47
N THR A 498 -38.30 -10.04 20.08
CA THR A 498 -37.61 -9.50 21.26
C THR A 498 -36.10 -9.39 21.00
N PRO A 499 -35.56 -8.20 20.72
CA PRO A 499 -34.11 -8.06 20.55
C PRO A 499 -33.35 -8.17 21.88
N ASN A 500 -32.05 -8.43 21.78
CA ASN A 500 -31.08 -8.48 22.87
C ASN A 500 -31.35 -9.56 23.94
N ASP A 501 -32.09 -10.62 23.61
CA ASP A 501 -32.35 -11.73 24.51
C ASP A 501 -31.44 -12.96 24.25
N ASN A 502 -30.53 -12.84 23.28
CA ASN A 502 -29.63 -13.90 22.79
C ASN A 502 -30.35 -15.13 22.19
N GLN A 503 -31.64 -15.01 21.89
CA GLN A 503 -32.42 -16.05 21.23
C GLN A 503 -32.48 -15.81 19.72
N ASP A 504 -32.89 -16.83 18.97
CA ASP A 504 -33.08 -16.76 17.52
C ASP A 504 -34.43 -16.12 17.18
N ASP A 505 -34.39 -14.99 16.47
CA ASP A 505 -35.51 -14.19 16.03
C ASP A 505 -36.03 -14.56 14.63
N THR A 506 -35.35 -15.45 13.87
CA THR A 506 -35.66 -15.69 12.45
C THR A 506 -37.14 -16.03 12.21
N ALA A 507 -37.71 -16.97 12.96
CA ALA A 507 -39.11 -17.38 12.79
C ALA A 507 -40.10 -16.27 13.21
N ALA A 508 -39.79 -15.55 14.29
CA ALA A 508 -40.61 -14.45 14.79
C ALA A 508 -40.61 -13.26 13.81
N LEU A 509 -39.45 -12.89 13.26
CA LEU A 509 -39.31 -11.83 12.25
C LEU A 509 -40.06 -12.16 10.96
N ASN A 510 -39.95 -13.40 10.47
CA ASN A 510 -40.71 -13.86 9.30
C ASN A 510 -42.22 -13.78 9.53
N THR A 511 -42.68 -14.17 10.73
CA THR A 511 -44.10 -14.06 11.11
C THR A 511 -44.54 -12.60 11.19
N ALA A 512 -43.75 -11.74 11.84
CA ALA A 512 -44.04 -10.32 11.99
C ALA A 512 -44.07 -9.57 10.65
N LEU A 513 -43.18 -9.89 9.71
CA LEU A 513 -43.20 -9.32 8.36
C LEU A 513 -44.48 -9.70 7.60
N ASN A 514 -44.89 -10.97 7.67
CA ASN A 514 -46.13 -11.42 7.05
C ASN A 514 -47.35 -10.74 7.65
N THR A 515 -47.40 -10.59 8.98
CA THR A 515 -48.47 -9.86 9.67
C THR A 515 -48.48 -8.37 9.31
N ALA A 516 -47.33 -7.70 9.26
CA ALA A 516 -47.24 -6.30 8.85
C ALA A 516 -47.76 -6.13 7.41
N LYS A 517 -47.34 -7.01 6.49
CA LYS A 517 -47.82 -7.03 5.11
C LYS A 517 -49.33 -7.22 5.01
N SER A 518 -49.92 -8.16 5.76
CA SER A 518 -51.37 -8.39 5.73
C SER A 518 -52.17 -7.20 6.28
N GLN A 519 -51.55 -6.35 7.09
CA GLN A 519 -52.12 -5.09 7.59
C GLN A 519 -51.90 -3.91 6.63
N GLY A 520 -51.22 -4.11 5.49
CA GLY A 520 -50.83 -3.03 4.58
C GLY A 520 -49.78 -2.09 5.17
N ARG A 521 -48.97 -2.57 6.12
CA ARG A 521 -47.96 -1.79 6.87
C ARG A 521 -46.55 -2.35 6.66
N GLY A 522 -45.55 -1.54 6.95
CA GLY A 522 -44.17 -1.99 7.11
C GLY A 522 -43.89 -2.53 8.51
N LEU A 523 -42.82 -3.31 8.66
CA LEU A 523 -42.28 -3.72 9.95
C LEU A 523 -41.16 -2.76 10.37
N PHE A 524 -41.30 -2.18 11.56
CA PHE A 524 -40.25 -1.38 12.19
C PHE A 524 -39.54 -2.21 13.25
N LEU A 525 -38.21 -2.25 13.18
CA LEU A 525 -37.34 -2.84 14.19
C LEU A 525 -36.78 -1.73 15.08
N PRO A 526 -37.17 -1.66 16.37
CA PRO A 526 -36.51 -0.81 17.34
C PRO A 526 -35.00 -1.06 17.46
N ALA A 527 -34.32 -0.20 18.23
CA ALA A 527 -32.91 -0.41 18.56
C ALA A 527 -32.72 -1.74 19.30
N GLY A 528 -31.68 -2.48 18.92
CA GLY A 528 -31.34 -3.78 19.46
C GLY A 528 -30.67 -4.69 18.45
N THR A 529 -30.11 -5.78 18.96
CA THR A 529 -29.57 -6.89 18.18
C THR A 529 -30.62 -7.97 18.09
N TYR A 530 -30.94 -8.40 16.87
CA TYR A 530 -31.82 -9.51 16.56
C TYR A 530 -30.95 -10.63 15.99
N ASN A 531 -30.90 -11.79 16.64
CA ASN A 531 -30.07 -12.89 16.14
C ASN A 531 -30.89 -13.71 15.14
N ILE A 532 -30.31 -14.04 14.00
CA ILE A 532 -30.98 -14.79 12.94
C ILE A 532 -30.13 -15.99 12.53
N SER A 533 -30.71 -17.18 12.62
CA SER A 533 -30.05 -18.44 12.25
C SER A 533 -30.22 -18.82 10.77
N ASP A 534 -31.12 -18.13 10.07
CA ASP A 534 -31.42 -18.27 8.64
C ASP A 534 -32.08 -16.99 8.11
N HIS A 535 -32.39 -16.97 6.81
CA HIS A 535 -32.98 -15.84 6.11
C HIS A 535 -34.28 -15.31 6.70
N VAL A 536 -34.35 -13.98 6.77
CA VAL A 536 -35.61 -13.23 6.94
C VAL A 536 -36.15 -12.88 5.56
N ASN A 537 -37.34 -13.37 5.24
CA ASN A 537 -37.89 -13.34 3.88
C ASN A 537 -38.65 -12.05 3.59
N LEU A 538 -38.28 -11.38 2.50
CA LEU A 538 -38.94 -10.18 1.99
C LEU A 538 -39.80 -10.56 0.78
N SER A 539 -41.12 -10.47 0.92
CA SER A 539 -42.07 -10.81 -0.13
C SER A 539 -42.98 -9.62 -0.50
N GLY A 540 -42.39 -8.47 -0.84
CA GLY A 540 -43.13 -7.26 -1.14
C GLY A 540 -43.63 -6.54 0.13
N VAL A 541 -42.70 -6.26 1.04
CA VAL A 541 -42.97 -5.62 2.34
C VAL A 541 -41.86 -4.63 2.70
N LYS A 542 -42.19 -3.65 3.54
CA LYS A 542 -41.21 -2.67 4.03
C LYS A 542 -40.63 -3.13 5.37
N LEU A 543 -39.32 -3.05 5.52
CA LEU A 543 -38.56 -3.32 6.73
C LEU A 543 -37.68 -2.10 7.04
N ARG A 544 -37.80 -1.55 8.24
CA ARG A 544 -37.02 -0.38 8.65
C ARG A 544 -36.47 -0.54 10.06
N GLY A 545 -35.19 -0.28 10.27
CA GLY A 545 -34.58 -0.18 11.59
C GLY A 545 -34.58 1.23 12.17
N ALA A 546 -34.06 1.37 13.39
CA ALA A 546 -33.87 2.62 14.09
C ALA A 546 -32.59 3.38 13.67
N GLY A 547 -31.81 2.86 12.71
CA GLY A 547 -30.54 3.42 12.24
C GLY A 547 -29.43 2.37 12.24
N VAL A 548 -28.43 2.54 11.38
CA VAL A 548 -27.32 1.58 11.20
C VAL A 548 -26.50 1.36 12.47
N TRP A 549 -26.48 2.33 13.39
CA TRP A 549 -25.82 2.23 14.70
C TRP A 549 -26.67 1.56 15.78
N TYR A 550 -27.98 1.39 15.54
CA TYR A 550 -28.95 1.09 16.59
C TYR A 550 -29.66 -0.25 16.40
N THR A 551 -29.97 -0.62 15.16
CA THR A 551 -30.64 -1.90 14.84
C THR A 551 -29.67 -2.81 14.11
N VAL A 552 -29.41 -4.00 14.67
CA VAL A 552 -28.49 -4.99 14.12
C VAL A 552 -29.24 -6.30 13.88
N LEU A 553 -29.23 -6.80 12.65
CA LEU A 553 -29.54 -8.19 12.33
C LEU A 553 -28.22 -8.98 12.36
N ARG A 554 -28.06 -9.87 13.33
CA ARG A 554 -26.83 -10.64 13.52
C ARG A 554 -27.01 -12.07 13.04
N GLY A 555 -26.21 -12.48 12.06
CA GLY A 555 -26.16 -13.85 11.57
C GLY A 555 -25.56 -14.83 12.58
N THR A 556 -25.63 -16.12 12.28
CA THR A 556 -25.04 -17.20 13.07
C THR A 556 -24.16 -18.07 12.17
N GLY A 557 -22.86 -18.07 12.43
CA GLY A 557 -21.89 -18.83 11.64
C GLY A 557 -21.81 -18.31 10.20
N LEU A 558 -22.24 -19.12 9.23
CA LEU A 558 -22.26 -18.78 7.80
C LEU A 558 -23.66 -18.39 7.28
N LYS A 559 -24.62 -18.21 8.20
CA LYS A 559 -26.05 -18.02 7.90
C LYS A 559 -26.60 -16.73 8.49
N GLY A 560 -27.75 -16.31 7.96
CA GLY A 560 -28.43 -15.07 8.26
C GLY A 560 -28.53 -14.17 7.03
N GLY A 561 -29.26 -13.07 7.16
CA GLY A 561 -29.48 -12.10 6.08
C GLY A 561 -30.94 -11.99 5.66
N LEU A 562 -31.16 -11.25 4.59
CA LEU A 562 -32.47 -10.98 4.00
C LEU A 562 -32.61 -11.70 2.67
N PHE A 563 -33.73 -12.38 2.43
CA PHE A 563 -34.00 -13.08 1.17
C PHE A 563 -35.21 -12.51 0.44
N GLY A 564 -35.00 -11.94 -0.74
CA GLY A 564 -36.04 -11.48 -1.65
C GLY A 564 -36.80 -12.65 -2.30
N ARG A 565 -38.14 -12.64 -2.17
CA ARG A 565 -39.06 -13.62 -2.74
C ARG A 565 -40.05 -12.99 -3.73
N GLY A 566 -39.60 -11.95 -4.43
CA GLY A 566 -40.40 -11.16 -5.36
C GLY A 566 -41.30 -10.13 -4.67
N GLY A 567 -41.98 -9.32 -5.49
CA GLY A 567 -42.74 -8.15 -5.06
C GLY A 567 -41.86 -6.96 -4.65
N THR A 568 -42.47 -5.78 -4.49
CA THR A 568 -41.74 -4.54 -4.18
C THR A 568 -41.47 -4.40 -2.68
N SER A 569 -40.20 -4.51 -2.28
CA SER A 569 -39.75 -4.41 -0.90
C SER A 569 -38.93 -3.14 -0.66
N THR A 570 -38.93 -2.66 0.58
CA THR A 570 -38.09 -1.53 0.99
C THR A 570 -37.33 -1.93 2.25
N VAL A 571 -36.00 -1.80 2.26
CA VAL A 571 -35.15 -2.07 3.43
C VAL A 571 -34.38 -0.81 3.78
N GLU A 572 -34.51 -0.33 5.02
CA GLU A 572 -33.85 0.91 5.44
C GLU A 572 -33.29 0.90 6.86
N ASN A 573 -32.22 1.67 7.08
CA ASN A 573 -31.76 2.13 8.40
C ASN A 573 -31.44 1.00 9.39
N LEU A 574 -30.69 -0.01 8.97
CA LEU A 574 -30.29 -1.12 9.84
C LEU A 574 -28.90 -1.63 9.46
N MET A 575 -28.30 -2.40 10.36
CA MET A 575 -27.08 -3.16 10.11
C MET A 575 -27.38 -4.64 9.91
N ILE A 576 -26.59 -5.30 9.07
CA ILE A 576 -26.48 -6.75 8.97
C ILE A 576 -25.02 -7.14 9.31
N ASP A 577 -24.85 -7.96 10.35
CA ASP A 577 -23.55 -8.44 10.85
C ASP A 577 -23.53 -9.97 10.74
N GLY A 578 -22.94 -10.50 9.67
CA GLY A 578 -23.15 -11.90 9.27
C GLY A 578 -22.43 -12.95 10.10
N GLN A 579 -21.33 -12.58 10.77
CA GLN A 579 -20.48 -13.49 11.57
C GLN A 579 -19.67 -14.53 10.77
N ASN A 580 -19.59 -14.42 9.44
CA ASN A 580 -18.71 -15.25 8.63
C ASN A 580 -17.24 -14.95 8.97
N ASN A 581 -16.41 -15.99 9.02
CA ASN A 581 -14.96 -15.90 9.19
C ASN A 581 -14.17 -16.61 8.06
N VAL A 582 -14.89 -17.11 7.05
CA VAL A 582 -14.31 -17.75 5.86
C VAL A 582 -15.28 -17.61 4.68
N ARG A 583 -14.77 -17.75 3.45
CA ARG A 583 -15.59 -17.87 2.25
C ARG A 583 -16.02 -19.33 2.08
N ASP A 584 -17.32 -19.58 2.09
CA ASP A 584 -17.92 -20.85 1.66
C ASP A 584 -18.99 -20.55 0.62
N ASP A 585 -18.70 -20.85 -0.65
CA ASP A 585 -19.60 -20.54 -1.76
C ASP A 585 -20.89 -21.36 -1.72
N ALA A 586 -20.86 -22.56 -1.14
CA ALA A 586 -21.98 -23.50 -1.12
C ALA A 586 -22.91 -23.28 0.08
N ALA A 587 -22.34 -23.04 1.27
CA ALA A 587 -23.11 -22.93 2.51
C ALA A 587 -23.31 -21.48 2.98
N GLY A 588 -22.47 -20.54 2.54
CA GLY A 588 -22.50 -19.16 3.00
C GLY A 588 -23.66 -18.36 2.38
N GLN A 589 -24.45 -17.71 3.23
CA GLN A 589 -25.50 -16.78 2.82
C GLN A 589 -24.96 -15.37 2.61
N ALA A 590 -25.57 -14.62 1.69
CA ALA A 590 -25.30 -13.20 1.52
C ALA A 590 -26.09 -12.37 2.55
N ALA A 591 -25.70 -11.10 2.76
CA ALA A 591 -26.46 -10.23 3.65
C ALA A 591 -27.86 -9.94 3.09
N VAL A 592 -27.93 -9.74 1.77
CA VAL A 592 -29.17 -9.52 1.02
C VAL A 592 -29.10 -10.30 -0.29
N GLU A 593 -29.99 -11.27 -0.50
CA GLU A 593 -29.99 -12.06 -1.74
C GLU A 593 -31.40 -12.38 -2.26
N GLY A 594 -31.50 -12.74 -3.54
CA GLY A 594 -32.74 -13.22 -4.16
C GLY A 594 -33.44 -12.21 -5.08
N ASP A 595 -34.74 -12.40 -5.27
CA ASP A 595 -35.58 -11.63 -6.19
C ASP A 595 -36.28 -10.46 -5.49
N PHE A 596 -36.02 -9.25 -5.96
CA PHE A 596 -36.58 -8.01 -5.44
C PHE A 596 -37.70 -7.43 -6.32
N GLY A 597 -38.21 -8.19 -7.29
CA GLY A 597 -39.32 -7.78 -8.15
C GLY A 597 -39.07 -6.42 -8.82
N THR A 598 -40.14 -5.64 -9.01
CA THR A 598 -40.05 -4.33 -9.66
C THR A 598 -40.00 -3.18 -8.65
N GLY A 599 -39.01 -2.30 -8.78
CA GLY A 599 -38.97 -1.00 -8.08
C GLY A 599 -38.64 -1.07 -6.59
N SER A 600 -38.01 -2.14 -6.12
CA SER A 600 -37.56 -2.25 -4.72
C SER A 600 -36.50 -1.21 -4.36
N VAL A 601 -36.35 -0.96 -3.06
CA VAL A 601 -35.40 0.02 -2.52
C VAL A 601 -34.60 -0.58 -1.36
N ILE A 602 -33.28 -0.40 -1.36
CA ILE A 602 -32.41 -0.71 -0.23
C ILE A 602 -31.62 0.56 0.10
N LYS A 603 -31.79 1.14 1.28
CA LYS A 603 -31.19 2.44 1.59
C LYS A 603 -30.61 2.52 2.99
N ASN A 604 -29.41 3.08 3.12
CA ASN A 604 -28.76 3.31 4.41
C ASN A 604 -28.67 2.02 5.25
N VAL A 605 -28.03 1.02 4.67
CA VAL A 605 -27.78 -0.29 5.30
C VAL A 605 -26.28 -0.49 5.46
N TRP A 606 -25.86 -0.86 6.67
CA TRP A 606 -24.47 -1.26 6.95
C TRP A 606 -24.38 -2.78 6.93
N ILE A 607 -23.47 -3.34 6.14
CA ILE A 607 -23.23 -4.78 6.03
C ILE A 607 -21.78 -5.08 6.41
N GLN A 608 -21.57 -6.11 7.22
CA GLN A 608 -20.23 -6.65 7.45
C GLN A 608 -20.23 -8.16 7.72
N HIS A 609 -19.08 -8.79 7.54
CA HIS A 609 -18.82 -10.20 7.89
C HIS A 609 -19.83 -11.17 7.26
N THR A 610 -20.22 -10.93 6.03
CA THR A 610 -21.09 -11.84 5.24
C THR A 610 -20.29 -12.45 4.11
N LYS A 611 -20.83 -13.48 3.43
CA LYS A 611 -20.20 -13.99 2.20
C LYS A 611 -20.18 -12.87 1.15
N VAL A 612 -21.35 -12.40 0.78
CA VAL A 612 -21.56 -11.29 -0.16
C VAL A 612 -22.39 -10.22 0.53
N GLY A 613 -22.22 -8.95 0.15
CA GLY A 613 -23.12 -7.90 0.60
C GLY A 613 -24.51 -8.06 -0.02
N LEU A 614 -24.62 -7.77 -1.32
CA LEU A 614 -25.85 -7.95 -2.09
C LEU A 614 -25.63 -8.96 -3.23
N TRP A 615 -26.37 -10.07 -3.24
CA TRP A 615 -26.44 -10.99 -4.38
C TRP A 615 -27.84 -10.91 -5.02
N ILE A 616 -28.01 -9.98 -5.93
CA ILE A 616 -29.32 -9.67 -6.51
C ILE A 616 -29.55 -10.56 -7.71
N SER A 617 -30.65 -11.32 -7.67
CA SER A 617 -30.99 -12.28 -8.72
C SER A 617 -32.18 -11.82 -9.56
N ALA A 618 -32.25 -12.33 -10.79
CA ALA A 618 -33.44 -12.22 -11.62
C ALA A 618 -34.69 -12.81 -10.94
N PRO A 619 -35.89 -12.33 -11.29
CA PRO A 619 -36.22 -11.30 -12.28
C PRO A 619 -36.24 -9.83 -11.77
N THR A 620 -35.37 -9.44 -10.84
CA THR A 620 -35.31 -8.06 -10.33
C THR A 620 -35.22 -7.00 -11.44
N ASP A 621 -36.07 -5.98 -11.36
CA ASP A 621 -36.19 -4.87 -12.32
C ASP A 621 -36.33 -3.54 -11.58
N GLY A 622 -35.46 -2.56 -11.84
CA GLY A 622 -35.63 -1.22 -11.29
C GLY A 622 -35.29 -1.11 -9.80
N LEU A 623 -34.48 -2.03 -9.25
CA LEU A 623 -33.98 -1.91 -7.89
C LEU A 623 -33.09 -0.67 -7.77
N THR A 624 -33.32 0.13 -6.73
CA THR A 624 -32.40 1.20 -6.32
C THR A 624 -31.79 0.86 -4.97
N ALA A 625 -30.47 0.76 -4.92
CA ALA A 625 -29.75 0.57 -3.68
C ALA A 625 -28.75 1.72 -3.48
N GLY A 626 -28.72 2.31 -2.28
CA GLY A 626 -27.75 3.36 -2.01
C GLY A 626 -27.58 3.77 -0.56
N ASP A 627 -26.63 4.67 -0.33
CA ASP A 627 -26.16 5.02 1.02
C ASP A 627 -25.67 3.81 1.81
N LEU A 628 -25.13 2.79 1.12
CA LEU A 628 -24.68 1.54 1.76
C LEU A 628 -23.29 1.69 2.35
N ARG A 629 -23.01 0.91 3.39
CA ARG A 629 -21.66 0.69 3.91
C ARG A 629 -21.40 -0.80 3.93
N ILE A 630 -20.56 -1.31 3.03
CA ILE A 630 -20.26 -2.73 2.92
C ILE A 630 -18.80 -2.93 3.32
N ARG A 631 -18.56 -3.72 4.37
CA ARG A 631 -17.25 -3.93 4.98
C ARG A 631 -16.92 -5.41 5.06
N ASN A 632 -15.68 -5.78 4.73
CA ASN A 632 -15.11 -7.08 5.09
C ASN A 632 -15.99 -8.28 4.68
N THR A 633 -16.54 -8.25 3.46
CA THR A 633 -17.27 -9.40 2.88
C THR A 633 -16.28 -10.44 2.37
N PHE A 634 -16.64 -11.73 2.44
CA PHE A 634 -15.74 -12.82 2.05
C PHE A 634 -15.65 -13.10 0.55
N ALA A 635 -16.56 -12.53 -0.22
CA ALA A 635 -16.57 -12.46 -1.66
C ALA A 635 -17.02 -11.04 -2.05
N ASP A 636 -17.89 -10.93 -3.05
CA ASP A 636 -18.32 -9.66 -3.63
C ASP A 636 -18.95 -8.72 -2.60
N GLY A 637 -18.78 -7.41 -2.85
CA GLY A 637 -19.58 -6.41 -2.16
C GLY A 637 -21.02 -6.43 -2.68
N VAL A 638 -21.18 -6.29 -3.99
CA VAL A 638 -22.46 -6.40 -4.70
C VAL A 638 -22.26 -7.19 -5.99
N ASN A 639 -23.16 -8.14 -6.26
CA ASN A 639 -23.26 -8.85 -7.53
C ASN A 639 -24.69 -8.73 -8.08
N LEU A 640 -24.84 -8.14 -9.27
CA LEU A 640 -26.07 -8.17 -10.05
C LEU A 640 -26.00 -9.38 -10.99
N HIS A 641 -26.79 -10.41 -10.72
CA HIS A 641 -26.64 -11.74 -11.31
C HIS A 641 -27.78 -12.11 -12.27
N GLY A 642 -27.41 -12.52 -13.49
CA GLY A 642 -28.34 -13.00 -14.52
C GLY A 642 -29.23 -11.90 -15.10
N ALA A 643 -30.52 -12.17 -15.31
CA ALA A 643 -31.48 -11.26 -15.97
C ALA A 643 -31.94 -10.05 -15.11
N VAL A 644 -31.08 -9.53 -14.23
CA VAL A 644 -31.31 -8.28 -13.49
C VAL A 644 -31.31 -7.10 -14.47
N ARG A 645 -32.24 -6.17 -14.29
CA ARG A 645 -32.36 -5.02 -15.20
C ARG A 645 -32.66 -3.71 -14.48
N ASN A 646 -32.33 -2.60 -15.14
CA ASN A 646 -32.64 -1.24 -14.70
C ASN A 646 -32.22 -0.93 -13.25
N THR A 647 -31.19 -1.61 -12.74
CA THR A 647 -30.82 -1.58 -11.32
C THR A 647 -29.67 -0.61 -11.09
N VAL A 648 -29.75 0.19 -10.03
CA VAL A 648 -28.73 1.20 -9.70
C VAL A 648 -28.21 0.98 -8.29
N ILE A 649 -26.89 0.83 -8.17
CA ILE A 649 -26.17 0.88 -6.89
C ILE A 649 -25.44 2.21 -6.80
N SER A 650 -25.73 3.01 -5.79
CA SER A 650 -25.22 4.38 -5.74
C SER A 650 -24.87 4.94 -4.37
N ASN A 651 -24.06 5.98 -4.35
CA ASN A 651 -23.68 6.73 -3.14
C ASN A 651 -23.24 5.84 -1.97
N SER A 652 -22.53 4.75 -2.26
CA SER A 652 -22.18 3.72 -1.28
C SER A 652 -20.69 3.62 -1.05
N SER A 653 -20.30 3.24 0.17
CA SER A 653 -18.91 2.95 0.53
C SER A 653 -18.71 1.44 0.68
N LEU A 654 -17.73 0.89 -0.03
CA LEU A 654 -17.35 -0.51 0.04
C LEU A 654 -15.86 -0.60 0.39
N ARG A 655 -15.51 -1.42 1.40
CA ARG A 655 -14.11 -1.62 1.79
C ARG A 655 -13.82 -3.05 2.21
N GLY A 656 -12.67 -3.58 1.81
CA GLY A 656 -12.20 -4.88 2.29
C GLY A 656 -12.99 -6.07 1.73
N THR A 657 -13.53 -5.98 0.51
CA THR A 657 -14.26 -7.10 -0.11
C THR A 657 -13.30 -8.23 -0.48
N GLY A 658 -13.77 -9.48 -0.41
CA GLY A 658 -13.01 -10.69 -0.67
C GLY A 658 -13.10 -11.20 -2.11
N ASP A 659 -13.73 -10.42 -2.99
CA ASP A 659 -13.80 -10.56 -4.45
C ASP A 659 -14.23 -9.17 -5.01
N ASP A 660 -14.76 -9.13 -6.23
CA ASP A 660 -15.25 -7.91 -6.88
C ASP A 660 -16.12 -7.05 -5.95
N ALA A 661 -15.72 -5.80 -5.69
CA ALA A 661 -16.54 -4.96 -4.82
C ALA A 661 -17.90 -4.66 -5.45
N LEU A 662 -17.95 -4.48 -6.77
CA LEU A 662 -19.17 -4.21 -7.54
C LEU A 662 -19.14 -5.00 -8.86
N ALA A 663 -19.95 -6.05 -9.00
CA ALA A 663 -20.00 -6.90 -10.18
C ALA A 663 -21.37 -6.90 -10.87
N MET A 664 -21.36 -6.82 -12.19
CA MET A 664 -22.51 -7.18 -13.04
C MET A 664 -22.14 -8.46 -13.77
N TRP A 665 -22.80 -9.56 -13.44
CA TRP A 665 -22.51 -10.87 -14.00
C TRP A 665 -23.69 -11.41 -14.81
N SER A 666 -23.56 -11.33 -16.14
CA SER A 666 -24.56 -11.81 -17.10
C SER A 666 -24.53 -13.34 -17.24
N ASP A 667 -24.76 -14.07 -16.16
CA ASP A 667 -24.71 -15.53 -16.14
C ASP A 667 -26.03 -16.15 -16.61
N GLY A 668 -25.99 -16.89 -17.73
CA GLY A 668 -27.16 -17.53 -18.36
C GLY A 668 -28.21 -16.58 -18.93
N ALA A 669 -28.18 -15.30 -18.56
CA ALA A 669 -28.95 -14.22 -19.13
C ALA A 669 -28.28 -12.87 -18.88
N ALA A 670 -28.53 -11.91 -19.77
CA ALA A 670 -27.94 -10.57 -19.72
C ALA A 670 -28.43 -9.73 -18.52
N VAL A 671 -27.48 -9.17 -17.76
CA VAL A 671 -27.72 -7.98 -16.95
C VAL A 671 -27.88 -6.80 -17.89
N THR A 672 -28.94 -5.99 -17.72
CA THR A 672 -29.23 -4.90 -18.67
C THR A 672 -29.53 -3.56 -18.01
N ASN A 673 -29.13 -2.47 -18.67
CA ASN A 673 -29.43 -1.10 -18.28
C ASN A 673 -29.16 -0.78 -16.80
N SER A 674 -28.16 -1.42 -16.21
CA SER A 674 -27.85 -1.29 -14.79
C SER A 674 -26.59 -0.44 -14.58
N ALA A 675 -26.48 0.21 -13.43
CA ALA A 675 -25.44 1.20 -13.19
C ALA A 675 -24.85 1.16 -11.78
N PHE A 676 -23.54 1.36 -11.70
CA PHE A 676 -22.83 1.66 -10.45
C PHE A 676 -22.41 3.14 -10.46
N ARG A 677 -23.01 3.95 -9.58
CA ARG A 677 -22.88 5.42 -9.61
C ARG A 677 -22.40 6.03 -8.30
N ASN A 678 -21.38 6.89 -8.35
CA ASN A 678 -20.97 7.71 -7.19
C ASN A 678 -20.63 6.86 -5.96
N ASN A 679 -19.96 5.72 -6.14
CA ASN A 679 -19.53 4.86 -5.03
C ASN A 679 -18.05 5.12 -4.69
N THR A 680 -17.70 4.91 -3.42
CA THR A 680 -16.30 4.88 -2.96
C THR A 680 -15.92 3.45 -2.61
N VAL A 681 -15.06 2.84 -3.42
CA VAL A 681 -14.51 1.49 -3.24
C VAL A 681 -13.06 1.58 -2.79
N GLN A 682 -12.71 0.85 -1.74
CA GLN A 682 -11.35 0.80 -1.21
C GLN A 682 -10.96 -0.65 -0.93
N LEU A 683 -9.72 -1.02 -1.26
CA LEU A 683 -9.11 -2.25 -0.76
C LEU A 683 -9.93 -3.53 -1.02
N PRO A 684 -10.42 -3.80 -2.25
CA PRO A 684 -10.80 -5.17 -2.59
C PRO A 684 -9.55 -6.04 -2.45
N THR A 685 -9.62 -6.98 -1.51
CA THR A 685 -8.49 -7.86 -1.12
C THR A 685 -8.22 -8.93 -2.17
N LEU A 686 -9.21 -9.24 -3.00
CA LEU A 686 -9.14 -10.07 -4.19
C LEU A 686 -10.03 -9.43 -5.27
N ALA A 687 -9.64 -9.55 -6.53
CA ALA A 687 -10.42 -9.12 -7.69
C ALA A 687 -10.77 -7.62 -7.69
N ASN A 688 -11.73 -7.20 -8.51
CA ASN A 688 -11.77 -5.84 -9.05
C ASN A 688 -12.51 -4.85 -8.14
N GLY A 689 -12.25 -3.57 -8.33
CA GLY A 689 -13.10 -2.54 -7.72
C GLY A 689 -14.50 -2.48 -8.33
N ALA A 690 -14.60 -2.59 -9.65
CA ALA A 690 -15.84 -2.86 -10.35
C ALA A 690 -15.63 -3.76 -11.57
N ALA A 691 -16.62 -4.59 -11.88
CA ALA A 691 -16.57 -5.53 -12.99
C ALA A 691 -17.89 -5.56 -13.78
N VAL A 692 -17.77 -5.54 -15.11
CA VAL A 692 -18.89 -5.80 -16.02
C VAL A 692 -18.55 -7.02 -16.87
N TYR A 693 -19.24 -8.12 -16.59
CA TYR A 693 -19.12 -9.39 -17.31
C TYR A 693 -20.32 -9.55 -18.25
N GLY A 694 -20.15 -9.12 -19.50
CA GLY A 694 -21.19 -9.18 -20.52
C GLY A 694 -22.36 -8.20 -20.34
N GLY A 695 -23.48 -8.51 -21.00
CA GLY A 695 -24.74 -7.77 -20.85
C GLY A 695 -24.94 -6.63 -21.86
N SER A 696 -25.87 -5.72 -21.57
CA SER A 696 -26.25 -4.63 -22.50
C SER A 696 -26.66 -3.35 -21.78
N GLY A 697 -26.12 -2.21 -22.20
CA GLY A 697 -26.52 -0.89 -21.68
C GLY A 697 -26.05 -0.61 -20.25
N ASN A 698 -25.06 -1.36 -19.75
CA ASN A 698 -24.58 -1.25 -18.38
C ASN A 698 -23.53 -0.13 -18.23
N SER A 699 -23.44 0.45 -17.03
CA SER A 699 -22.49 1.53 -16.77
C SER A 699 -21.83 1.56 -15.39
N VAL A 700 -20.62 2.12 -15.35
CA VAL A 700 -19.84 2.39 -14.14
C VAL A 700 -19.44 3.87 -14.17
N GLU A 701 -20.07 4.69 -13.33
CA GLU A 701 -20.05 6.15 -13.43
C GLU A 701 -19.64 6.86 -12.13
N ASN A 702 -18.72 7.81 -12.23
CA ASN A 702 -18.35 8.74 -11.14
C ASN A 702 -17.93 8.06 -9.83
N ASN A 703 -17.34 6.87 -9.90
CA ASN A 703 -16.87 6.15 -8.72
C ASN A 703 -15.42 6.54 -8.37
N LEU A 704 -15.11 6.56 -7.07
CA LEU A 704 -13.74 6.58 -6.56
C LEU A 704 -13.36 5.15 -6.19
N ILE A 705 -12.37 4.58 -6.85
CA ILE A 705 -11.88 3.22 -6.58
C ILE A 705 -10.41 3.31 -6.23
N SER A 706 -10.01 2.72 -5.11
CA SER A 706 -8.62 2.77 -4.71
C SER A 706 -8.12 1.50 -4.04
N ASP A 707 -6.80 1.36 -4.13
CA ASP A 707 -6.02 0.40 -3.37
C ASP A 707 -6.37 -1.09 -3.58
N THR A 708 -6.63 -1.53 -4.82
CA THR A 708 -6.85 -2.96 -5.13
C THR A 708 -5.63 -3.83 -4.84
N VAL A 709 -5.79 -5.05 -4.29
CA VAL A 709 -4.68 -5.83 -3.71
C VAL A 709 -4.09 -6.88 -4.66
N VAL A 710 -4.86 -7.90 -5.06
CA VAL A 710 -4.38 -9.03 -5.89
C VAL A 710 -5.44 -9.46 -6.90
N ALA A 711 -5.02 -9.97 -8.06
CA ALA A 711 -5.91 -10.45 -9.12
C ALA A 711 -6.95 -9.41 -9.60
N ALA A 712 -6.62 -8.13 -9.43
CA ALA A 712 -7.51 -7.00 -9.48
C ALA A 712 -7.12 -5.94 -10.49
N ALA A 713 -8.10 -5.44 -11.23
CA ALA A 713 -8.11 -4.10 -11.80
C ALA A 713 -8.90 -3.13 -10.92
N GLY A 714 -8.79 -1.82 -11.18
CA GLY A 714 -9.74 -0.84 -10.65
C GLY A 714 -11.12 -1.06 -11.23
N ILE A 715 -11.24 -1.04 -12.56
CA ILE A 715 -12.45 -1.42 -13.29
C ILE A 715 -12.10 -2.41 -14.39
N THR A 716 -12.86 -3.51 -14.50
CA THR A 716 -12.76 -4.47 -15.60
C THR A 716 -14.04 -4.53 -16.44
N VAL A 717 -13.88 -4.59 -17.76
CA VAL A 717 -14.94 -4.87 -18.74
C VAL A 717 -14.52 -6.12 -19.50
N SER A 718 -15.22 -7.23 -19.30
CA SER A 718 -14.69 -8.54 -19.67
C SER A 718 -15.71 -9.52 -20.22
N THR A 719 -15.25 -10.41 -21.10
CA THR A 719 -15.98 -11.60 -21.57
C THR A 719 -15.44 -12.90 -20.95
N ARG A 720 -14.68 -12.81 -19.84
CA ARG A 720 -14.18 -13.99 -19.12
C ARG A 720 -15.30 -14.85 -18.53
N PHE A 721 -16.38 -14.20 -18.11
CA PHE A 721 -17.54 -14.84 -17.48
C PHE A 721 -18.82 -14.35 -18.14
N GLY A 722 -19.89 -15.13 -17.98
CA GLY A 722 -21.23 -14.80 -18.46
C GLY A 722 -21.39 -14.84 -19.99
N ASP A 723 -22.55 -14.39 -20.43
CA ASP A 723 -22.94 -14.18 -21.83
C ASP A 723 -22.17 -13.00 -22.45
N PRO A 724 -21.97 -12.97 -23.78
CA PRO A 724 -21.26 -11.88 -24.44
C PRO A 724 -21.99 -10.53 -24.31
N PHE A 725 -21.26 -9.45 -24.56
CA PHE A 725 -21.86 -8.12 -24.69
C PHE A 725 -22.84 -8.08 -25.87
N SER A 726 -24.04 -7.59 -25.62
CA SER A 726 -25.10 -7.40 -26.64
C SER A 726 -25.50 -5.93 -26.82
N GLY A 727 -24.87 -5.02 -26.10
CA GLY A 727 -24.98 -3.58 -26.31
C GLY A 727 -23.82 -2.82 -25.66
N THR A 728 -23.92 -1.49 -25.68
CA THR A 728 -22.87 -0.60 -25.18
C THR A 728 -22.61 -0.78 -23.70
N THR A 729 -21.33 -0.78 -23.31
CA THR A 729 -20.88 -0.64 -21.91
C THR A 729 -20.19 0.70 -21.72
N THR A 730 -20.61 1.48 -20.72
CA THR A 730 -20.07 2.83 -20.46
C THR A 730 -19.30 2.88 -19.14
N VAL A 731 -18.06 3.35 -19.18
CA VAL A 731 -17.24 3.62 -18.00
C VAL A 731 -16.87 5.09 -18.02
N SER A 732 -17.46 5.89 -17.14
CA SER A 732 -17.37 7.37 -17.23
C SER A 732 -17.09 8.08 -15.92
N GLY A 733 -16.19 9.07 -15.92
CA GLY A 733 -15.99 9.98 -14.79
C GLY A 733 -15.39 9.34 -13.54
N ASN A 734 -14.83 8.13 -13.63
CA ASN A 734 -14.29 7.43 -12.46
C ASN A 734 -12.88 7.91 -12.12
N LEU A 735 -12.53 7.89 -10.84
CA LEU A 735 -11.16 8.09 -10.34
C LEU A 735 -10.63 6.76 -9.80
N LEU A 736 -9.53 6.27 -10.38
CA LEU A 736 -8.87 5.03 -10.01
C LEU A 736 -7.49 5.33 -9.42
N ARG A 737 -7.33 5.21 -8.10
CA ARG A 737 -6.11 5.58 -7.39
C ARG A 737 -5.40 4.36 -6.82
N ARG A 738 -4.14 4.12 -7.20
CA ARG A 738 -3.36 2.96 -6.71
C ARG A 738 -4.04 1.62 -7.00
N THR A 739 -4.66 1.53 -8.17
CA THR A 739 -5.36 0.33 -8.66
C THR A 739 -4.55 -0.43 -9.71
N GLY A 740 -4.99 -1.64 -10.03
CA GLY A 740 -4.19 -2.63 -10.73
C GLY A 740 -3.36 -3.46 -9.74
N SER A 741 -3.02 -4.67 -10.10
CA SER A 741 -2.31 -5.59 -9.21
C SER A 741 -1.72 -6.78 -9.97
N MET A 742 -1.00 -7.64 -9.24
CA MET A 742 -0.50 -8.89 -9.80
C MET A 742 -1.61 -9.93 -9.77
N GLU A 743 -1.84 -10.57 -10.90
CA GLU A 743 -2.56 -11.83 -10.99
C GLU A 743 -1.56 -12.97 -10.82
N VAL A 744 -1.57 -13.55 -9.63
CA VAL A 744 -0.54 -14.50 -9.19
C VAL A 744 -0.69 -15.89 -9.80
N ASN A 745 -1.89 -16.27 -10.26
CA ASN A 745 -2.15 -17.62 -10.77
C ASN A 745 -1.50 -17.88 -12.14
N TRP A 746 -1.43 -16.85 -13.00
CA TRP A 746 -0.75 -16.94 -14.30
C TRP A 746 0.22 -15.77 -14.54
N ASN A 747 0.70 -15.15 -13.46
CA ASN A 747 1.78 -14.15 -13.45
C ASN A 747 1.54 -12.99 -14.42
N SER A 748 0.38 -12.33 -14.31
CA SER A 748 0.00 -11.22 -15.18
C SER A 748 -0.14 -9.91 -14.41
N LYS A 749 0.34 -8.83 -15.02
CA LYS A 749 0.28 -7.49 -14.46
C LYS A 749 -1.00 -6.82 -14.95
N LEU A 750 -1.99 -6.66 -14.08
CA LEU A 750 -3.28 -6.07 -14.45
C LEU A 750 -3.23 -4.54 -14.37
N GLY A 751 -3.88 -3.87 -15.31
CA GLY A 751 -3.98 -2.42 -15.34
C GLY A 751 -5.06 -1.85 -14.40
N ALA A 752 -5.06 -0.54 -14.20
CA ALA A 752 -6.11 0.16 -13.46
C ALA A 752 -7.47 0.06 -14.17
N LEU A 753 -7.50 0.32 -15.48
CA LEU A 753 -8.60 -0.03 -16.38
C LEU A 753 -8.22 -1.28 -17.16
N TRP A 754 -9.13 -2.26 -17.21
CA TRP A 754 -8.88 -3.52 -17.91
C TRP A 754 -10.03 -3.86 -18.86
N VAL A 755 -9.77 -3.84 -20.16
CA VAL A 755 -10.67 -4.39 -21.17
C VAL A 755 -10.14 -5.79 -21.50
N TYR A 756 -10.90 -6.81 -21.14
CA TYR A 756 -10.46 -8.22 -21.16
C TYR A 756 -11.40 -9.12 -21.99
N ALA A 757 -11.08 -9.23 -23.28
CA ALA A 757 -11.69 -10.17 -24.21
C ALA A 757 -11.04 -11.56 -24.09
N ASP A 758 -11.78 -12.52 -23.54
CA ASP A 758 -11.31 -13.88 -23.21
C ASP A 758 -12.14 -14.98 -23.90
N ARG A 759 -13.39 -15.20 -23.48
CA ARG A 759 -14.23 -16.24 -24.12
C ARG A 759 -14.81 -15.79 -25.45
N TYR A 760 -15.18 -14.51 -25.54
CA TYR A 760 -15.83 -13.91 -26.70
C TYR A 760 -15.13 -12.64 -27.15
N ASP A 761 -15.25 -12.33 -28.44
CA ASP A 761 -14.89 -11.03 -28.97
C ASP A 761 -15.80 -9.95 -28.36
N ILE A 762 -15.22 -8.79 -28.05
CA ILE A 762 -15.96 -7.60 -27.64
C ILE A 762 -16.23 -6.79 -28.91
N THR A 763 -17.37 -7.08 -29.54
CA THR A 763 -17.80 -6.43 -30.79
C THR A 763 -18.68 -5.21 -30.55
N GLN A 764 -19.28 -5.11 -29.35
CA GLN A 764 -20.12 -3.99 -28.96
C GLN A 764 -19.27 -2.83 -28.42
N PRO A 765 -19.79 -1.59 -28.46
CA PRO A 765 -19.02 -0.43 -28.01
C PRO A 765 -18.66 -0.51 -26.52
N VAL A 766 -17.37 -0.37 -26.22
CA VAL A 766 -16.88 -0.08 -24.86
C VAL A 766 -16.45 1.38 -24.84
N VAL A 767 -17.15 2.20 -24.06
CA VAL A 767 -16.98 3.66 -24.06
C VAL A 767 -16.34 4.09 -22.74
N LEU A 768 -15.10 4.58 -22.81
CA LEU A 768 -14.35 5.13 -21.68
C LEU A 768 -14.31 6.65 -21.80
N THR A 769 -14.99 7.37 -20.90
CA THR A 769 -15.07 8.84 -20.97
C THR A 769 -14.66 9.50 -19.66
N ASN A 770 -13.76 10.49 -19.71
CA ASN A 770 -13.37 11.32 -18.56
C ASN A 770 -12.93 10.54 -17.31
N ASN A 771 -12.35 9.35 -17.47
CA ASN A 771 -11.80 8.60 -16.35
C ASN A 771 -10.41 9.13 -16.00
N THR A 772 -10.05 9.07 -14.72
CA THR A 772 -8.74 9.46 -14.19
C THR A 772 -8.09 8.26 -13.53
N VAL A 773 -6.84 7.99 -13.87
CA VAL A 773 -5.99 6.97 -13.25
C VAL A 773 -4.81 7.68 -12.59
N GLU A 774 -4.62 7.40 -11.31
CA GLU A 774 -3.56 7.95 -10.48
C GLU A 774 -2.75 6.83 -9.83
N ASP A 775 -1.43 6.85 -9.99
CA ASP A 775 -0.51 6.00 -9.25
C ASP A 775 -0.78 4.48 -9.43
N SER A 776 -1.12 4.04 -10.64
CA SER A 776 -1.46 2.63 -10.89
C SER A 776 -0.32 1.66 -10.58
N THR A 777 -0.63 0.48 -10.04
CA THR A 777 0.37 -0.54 -9.70
C THR A 777 1.18 -0.99 -10.91
N TYR A 778 0.50 -1.18 -12.03
CA TYR A 778 1.13 -1.47 -13.31
C TYR A 778 0.63 -0.47 -14.35
N SER A 779 -0.05 -0.93 -15.39
CA SER A 779 -0.46 -0.10 -16.51
C SER A 779 -1.72 0.72 -16.21
N GLY A 780 -1.87 1.87 -16.86
CA GLY A 780 -3.07 2.71 -16.70
C GLY A 780 -4.29 2.07 -17.36
N LEU A 781 -4.22 1.85 -18.66
CA LEU A 781 -5.21 1.09 -19.44
C LEU A 781 -4.57 -0.17 -20.01
N LEU A 782 -5.17 -1.33 -19.75
CA LEU A 782 -4.78 -2.62 -20.31
C LEU A 782 -5.89 -3.16 -21.23
N ILE A 783 -5.54 -3.44 -22.49
CA ILE A 783 -6.41 -4.06 -23.50
C ILE A 783 -5.88 -5.46 -23.81
N SER A 784 -6.66 -6.48 -23.48
CA SER A 784 -6.29 -7.88 -23.58
C SER A 784 -7.55 -8.72 -23.83
N TRP A 785 -7.53 -10.01 -24.15
CA TRP A 785 -6.40 -10.88 -24.44
C TRP A 785 -6.60 -11.54 -25.82
N GLN A 786 -6.71 -12.85 -25.92
CA GLN A 786 -6.69 -13.63 -27.17
C GLN A 786 -7.86 -13.33 -28.14
N ARG A 787 -8.89 -12.62 -27.69
CA ARG A 787 -10.05 -12.24 -28.50
C ARG A 787 -9.98 -10.80 -28.96
N VAL A 788 -10.86 -10.45 -29.90
CA VAL A 788 -10.85 -9.14 -30.55
C VAL A 788 -11.61 -8.12 -29.72
N VAL A 789 -11.05 -6.91 -29.58
CA VAL A 789 -11.76 -5.73 -29.06
C VAL A 789 -11.99 -4.77 -30.23
N SER A 790 -13.20 -4.76 -30.80
CA SER A 790 -13.45 -4.13 -32.10
C SER A 790 -13.80 -2.64 -32.03
N ASP A 791 -14.46 -2.19 -30.96
CA ASP A 791 -15.00 -0.83 -30.84
C ASP A 791 -14.77 -0.25 -29.43
N LEU A 792 -13.49 -0.02 -29.11
CA LEU A 792 -13.11 0.73 -27.91
C LEU A 792 -13.09 2.24 -28.22
N ARG A 793 -13.82 3.05 -27.45
CA ARG A 793 -13.88 4.50 -27.62
C ARG A 793 -13.39 5.18 -26.36
N VAL A 794 -12.24 5.83 -26.41
CA VAL A 794 -11.60 6.50 -25.29
C VAL A 794 -11.60 8.01 -25.53
N ASN A 795 -12.20 8.76 -24.60
CA ASN A 795 -12.24 10.22 -24.67
C ASN A 795 -12.00 10.84 -23.30
N GLY A 796 -11.01 11.73 -23.16
CA GLY A 796 -10.78 12.44 -21.89
C GLY A 796 -10.14 11.59 -20.80
N LEU A 797 -9.50 10.47 -21.14
CA LEU A 797 -8.79 9.64 -20.17
C LEU A 797 -7.52 10.34 -19.69
N THR A 798 -7.38 10.56 -18.38
CA THR A 798 -6.15 11.07 -17.77
C THR A 798 -5.46 9.94 -17.03
N ILE A 799 -4.19 9.66 -17.35
CA ILE A 799 -3.35 8.68 -16.67
C ILE A 799 -2.12 9.40 -16.16
N ASN A 800 -1.89 9.33 -14.85
CA ASN A 800 -0.72 9.90 -14.21
C ASN A 800 -0.06 8.90 -13.27
N GLN A 801 1.26 8.81 -13.31
CA GLN A 801 2.06 7.98 -12.42
C GLN A 801 1.73 6.48 -12.57
N THR A 802 2.36 5.77 -13.51
CA THR A 802 2.13 4.33 -13.67
C THR A 802 3.36 3.51 -13.29
N GLY A 803 3.16 2.40 -12.59
CA GLY A 803 4.23 1.45 -12.25
C GLY A 803 4.72 0.61 -13.43
N LEU A 804 3.98 0.61 -14.55
CA LEU A 804 4.40 -0.01 -15.81
C LEU A 804 4.11 0.91 -17.01
N HIS A 805 3.10 0.64 -17.84
CA HIS A 805 2.84 1.42 -19.05
C HIS A 805 1.75 2.47 -18.83
N GLY A 806 1.66 3.46 -19.72
CA GLY A 806 0.47 4.32 -19.76
C GLY A 806 -0.71 3.53 -20.31
N ILE A 807 -0.66 3.24 -21.60
CA ILE A 807 -1.61 2.38 -22.32
C ILE A 807 -0.86 1.12 -22.78
N GLU A 808 -1.41 -0.04 -22.46
CA GLU A 808 -0.91 -1.35 -22.83
C GLU A 808 -1.96 -2.14 -23.60
N GLY A 809 -1.57 -2.79 -24.69
CA GLY A 809 -2.47 -3.61 -25.49
C GLY A 809 -1.81 -4.86 -26.06
N ASN A 810 -2.34 -6.03 -25.72
CA ASN A 810 -1.92 -7.33 -26.24
C ASN A 810 -3.05 -8.13 -26.92
N ALA A 811 -4.28 -7.58 -26.97
CA ALA A 811 -5.35 -8.06 -27.85
C ALA A 811 -5.21 -7.50 -29.28
N ALA A 812 -5.95 -8.10 -30.22
CA ALA A 812 -6.20 -7.56 -31.55
C ALA A 812 -7.48 -6.69 -31.58
N GLY A 813 -7.68 -5.92 -32.64
CA GLY A 813 -8.91 -5.14 -32.86
C GLY A 813 -8.63 -3.66 -33.12
N SER A 814 -9.54 -2.77 -32.72
CA SER A 814 -9.38 -1.34 -32.94
C SER A 814 -10.12 -0.47 -31.93
N GLY A 815 -9.66 0.78 -31.79
CA GLY A 815 -10.34 1.77 -30.98
C GLY A 815 -9.94 3.20 -31.31
N SER A 816 -10.82 4.14 -30.97
CA SER A 816 -10.61 5.58 -31.12
C SER A 816 -10.20 6.22 -29.81
N PHE A 817 -9.22 7.12 -29.86
CA PHE A 817 -8.67 7.79 -28.68
C PHE A 817 -8.62 9.29 -28.92
N SER A 818 -9.29 10.08 -28.09
CA SER A 818 -9.25 11.55 -28.11
C SER A 818 -9.05 12.08 -26.70
N ASN A 819 -8.50 13.30 -26.58
CA ASN A 819 -8.31 14.00 -25.31
C ASN A 819 -7.65 13.14 -24.20
N THR A 820 -6.84 12.15 -24.58
CA THR A 820 -6.23 11.22 -23.62
C THR A 820 -4.84 11.72 -23.27
N LYS A 821 -4.60 11.92 -21.97
CA LYS A 821 -3.35 12.46 -21.44
C LYS A 821 -2.65 11.40 -20.61
N VAL A 822 -1.37 11.13 -20.92
CA VAL A 822 -0.51 10.22 -20.16
C VAL A 822 0.68 11.01 -19.62
N THR A 823 0.95 10.92 -18.32
CA THR A 823 2.11 11.56 -17.67
C THR A 823 2.78 10.61 -16.69
N SER A 824 4.10 10.75 -16.54
CA SER A 824 4.90 10.08 -15.49
C SER A 824 4.80 8.55 -15.46
N THR A 825 5.13 7.86 -16.56
CA THR A 825 5.11 6.38 -16.62
C THR A 825 6.47 5.78 -16.32
N ALA A 826 6.53 4.69 -15.56
CA ALA A 826 7.79 3.98 -15.30
C ALA A 826 8.31 3.22 -16.53
N GLY A 827 7.41 2.72 -17.36
CA GLY A 827 7.67 2.09 -18.65
C GLY A 827 7.21 2.97 -19.82
N ALA A 828 6.95 2.35 -20.96
CA ALA A 828 6.50 3.07 -22.16
C ALA A 828 5.12 3.74 -21.94
N PRO A 829 4.93 5.00 -22.37
CA PRO A 829 3.61 5.63 -22.35
C PRO A 829 2.56 4.89 -23.19
N LEU A 830 3.00 4.26 -24.30
CA LEU A 830 2.19 3.39 -25.15
C LEU A 830 2.97 2.10 -25.45
N ASN A 831 2.35 0.95 -25.19
CA ASN A 831 2.89 -0.37 -25.52
C ASN A 831 1.82 -1.26 -26.19
N MET A 832 1.92 -1.47 -27.49
CA MET A 832 0.94 -2.24 -28.27
C MET A 832 1.63 -3.41 -28.98
N THR A 833 1.44 -4.63 -28.47
CA THR A 833 2.06 -5.85 -29.01
C THR A 833 1.06 -6.81 -29.65
N GLY A 834 -0.24 -6.62 -29.42
CA GLY A 834 -1.30 -7.55 -29.85
C GLY A 834 -1.92 -7.32 -31.23
N GLY A 835 -1.46 -6.31 -31.97
CA GLY A 835 -2.04 -5.94 -33.28
C GLY A 835 -3.32 -5.09 -33.19
N PHE A 836 -3.64 -4.52 -32.02
CA PHE A 836 -4.73 -3.55 -31.87
C PHE A 836 -4.40 -2.21 -32.53
N ALA A 837 -5.28 -1.76 -33.43
CA ALA A 837 -5.12 -0.53 -34.19
C ALA A 837 -5.72 0.68 -33.45
N ILE A 838 -4.87 1.66 -33.13
CA ILE A 838 -5.29 2.92 -32.50
C ILE A 838 -5.63 3.95 -33.57
N GLN A 839 -6.88 4.42 -33.56
CA GLN A 839 -7.35 5.57 -34.32
C GLN A 839 -7.16 6.82 -33.46
N ARG A 840 -6.08 7.54 -33.70
CA ARG A 840 -5.70 8.72 -32.92
C ARG A 840 -6.53 9.95 -33.36
N GLY A 841 -7.47 10.36 -32.52
CA GLY A 841 -8.20 11.62 -32.62
C GLY A 841 -7.42 12.82 -32.06
N THR A 842 -8.10 13.94 -31.85
CA THR A 842 -7.51 15.20 -31.39
C THR A 842 -7.30 15.23 -29.86
N GLY A 843 -6.44 16.13 -29.37
CA GLY A 843 -6.27 16.39 -27.93
C GLY A 843 -5.44 15.38 -27.12
N ASN A 844 -4.92 14.32 -27.75
CA ASN A 844 -4.07 13.34 -27.08
C ASN A 844 -2.66 13.91 -26.79
N SER A 845 -2.10 13.63 -25.60
CA SER A 845 -0.76 14.09 -25.22
C SER A 845 -0.02 13.11 -24.32
N GLY A 846 1.30 13.04 -24.49
CA GLY A 846 2.20 12.26 -23.62
C GLY A 846 2.39 10.78 -23.97
N TRP A 847 1.83 10.30 -25.08
CA TRP A 847 1.94 8.91 -25.55
C TRP A 847 1.81 8.81 -27.06
#